data_AF-A0A536EPL6-F1
#
_entry.id   AF-A0A536EPL6-F1
#
_cell.length_a   1.000
_cell.length_b   1.000
_cell.length_c   1.000
_cell.angle_alpha   90.00
_cell.angle_beta   90.00
_cell.angle_gamma   90.00
#
_symmetry.space_group_name_H-M   'P 1'
#
loop_
_entity.id
_entity.type
_entity.pdbx_description
1 polymer ?
#
loop_
_entity_poly.entity_id
_entity_poly.type
_entity_poly.pdbx_seq_one_letter_code
_entity_poly.pdbx_strand_id
1 'polypeptide(L)'
;MPPHVPLDILAQQIVAECAAEKWREDNLLSLFRRAAPFVDLRREDFDGIVEMLGDGISTGRGKVGAYLHRDRVNGDVRGRRGARLAALTSGGAIPETGDYRVVAEPDETFIGTVNEDWAIESMAGDIFLLGSTSWRITRVSNGTVRVVDANGAPPSVPFWLGEAPARTRELSEEVSALREELDVLLGQGNSDEAVSFVERRCGVDNDVAALVVQYLAAGRAALGSLPTRRRLILERFFDDSGGMQLVVHAPFGARLNRALGLALRKRFCATFDFELQAAASDDCVLLSLGPQHSFALEDVPKFLSSNTVEEVLRRAVLFSPMFPVRWRWNLNRSLTVLRFKGGRKNPAPLQRLESDDVMAAVFPALVACQNENPTGPIEIPEHPMVEQTMYDCLHEVMDVDALRELVVGLEHGDVAVTCRDTTEPSVLAHEIVNSQPYTFLDDAPLEERRSRSISLRRGLPVDAHDLATLDPAAIARVRDEARPDPRDVDELHDLLLSLVVVRPRPEWLDWFAELAGAGRAAAVALAGEELWCAAERAQQVTALFPGTTVAAPIAGDGGGDLDAESVAASALRGHLELLGPVTSELLATESALPASAVAIALPRLEAEGFALRGNFDPALQGEQWCARRLLLRIHGYTQQRLRREIEPVTAQDFMRFVLRWQRVAPDTQREGRAGLAATIAQLQGFEIPAGTWESDVLPMRVSGYHSAWLDQLCLSGEVAWARLRVREPVDEDAATRSSAFPSRSTPVTLLMRADVPWLLQAVRGDAQPVEPQSGATREVLEALRAHGALFTNDIAIVARRLPAEVEAGLWDAVARGLVTADGFAA
;
A
#
# COMPACT_ATOMS: atom_id res chain seq x y z
N MET A 1 22.36 19.53 0.04
CA MET A 1 22.97 20.84 0.38
C MET A 1 23.16 20.92 1.89
N PRO A 2 24.13 21.69 2.41
CA PRO A 2 24.20 21.96 3.85
C PRO A 2 22.93 22.72 4.31
N PRO A 3 22.46 22.51 5.55
CA PRO A 3 21.31 23.23 6.10
C PRO A 3 21.58 24.75 6.11
N HIS A 4 20.55 25.53 5.78
CA HIS A 4 20.61 27.00 5.76
C HIS A 4 20.31 27.54 7.15
N VAL A 5 21.29 28.21 7.77
CA VAL A 5 21.19 28.94 9.05
C VAL A 5 20.44 28.15 10.17
N PRO A 6 20.93 26.96 10.59
CA PRO A 6 20.29 26.20 11.66
C PRO A 6 20.43 26.90 13.03
N LEU A 7 19.34 27.53 13.48
CA LEU A 7 19.29 28.40 14.67
C LEU A 7 19.47 27.64 15.99
N ASP A 8 19.02 26.38 16.04
CA ASP A 8 19.21 25.46 17.16
C ASP A 8 20.70 25.14 17.39
N ILE A 9 21.45 24.85 16.32
CA ILE A 9 22.88 24.61 16.33
C ILE A 9 23.64 25.92 16.60
N LEU A 10 23.20 27.04 16.03
CA LEU A 10 23.77 28.35 16.33
C LEU A 10 23.69 28.65 17.84
N ALA A 11 22.53 28.43 18.46
CA ALA A 11 22.34 28.62 19.89
C ALA A 11 23.34 27.77 20.69
N GLN A 12 23.46 26.49 20.36
CA GLN A 12 24.41 25.57 20.99
C GLN A 12 25.85 26.08 20.93
N GLN A 13 26.30 26.52 19.75
CA GLN A 13 27.67 26.94 19.53
C GLN A 13 27.96 28.30 20.17
N ILE A 14 27.01 29.23 20.17
CA ILE A 14 27.14 30.50 20.90
C ILE A 14 27.38 30.24 22.40
N VAL A 15 26.63 29.30 23.00
CA VAL A 15 26.82 28.91 24.40
C VAL A 15 28.21 28.32 24.62
N ALA A 16 28.69 27.46 23.71
CA ALA A 16 30.00 26.83 23.81
C ALA A 16 31.15 27.87 23.73
N GLU A 17 31.10 28.77 22.74
CA GLU A 17 32.10 29.82 22.54
C GLU A 17 32.14 30.81 23.71
N CYS A 18 30.97 31.27 24.16
CA CYS A 18 30.87 32.19 25.30
C CYS A 18 31.22 31.53 26.63
N ALA A 19 31.15 30.20 26.73
CA ALA A 19 31.58 29.46 27.91
C ALA A 19 33.10 29.27 27.97
N ALA A 20 33.78 29.33 26.83
CA ALA A 20 35.24 29.29 26.75
C ALA A 20 35.85 30.66 27.07
N GLU A 21 35.33 31.73 26.48
CA GLU A 21 35.84 33.09 26.69
C GLU A 21 34.77 34.18 26.51
N LYS A 22 35.15 35.43 26.80
CA LYS A 22 34.28 36.61 26.62
C LYS A 22 34.39 37.10 25.18
N TRP A 23 33.26 37.38 24.55
CA TRP A 23 33.17 37.87 23.17
C TRP A 23 32.51 39.25 23.09
N ARG A 24 32.87 40.01 22.05
CA ARG A 24 32.05 41.13 21.54
C ARG A 24 31.02 40.59 20.57
N GLU A 25 29.77 41.07 20.64
CA GLU A 25 28.66 40.56 19.80
C GLU A 25 29.00 40.56 18.31
N ASP A 26 29.54 41.67 17.79
CA ASP A 26 29.87 41.82 16.36
C ASP A 26 30.99 40.87 15.90
N ASN A 27 31.97 40.61 16.77
CA ASN A 27 33.07 39.69 16.49
C ASN A 27 32.57 38.24 16.47
N LEU A 28 31.65 37.90 17.38
CA LEU A 28 31.04 36.58 17.46
C LEU A 28 30.16 36.31 16.22
N LEU A 29 29.34 37.28 15.80
CA LEU A 29 28.60 37.18 14.54
C LEU A 29 29.54 36.99 13.34
N SER A 30 30.62 37.77 13.28
CA SER A 30 31.61 37.66 12.21
C SER A 30 32.33 36.31 12.21
N LEU A 31 32.55 35.70 13.38
CA LEU A 31 33.09 34.35 13.51
C LEU A 31 32.16 33.33 12.85
N PHE A 32 30.87 33.34 13.19
CA PHE A 32 29.90 32.38 12.67
C PHE A 32 29.69 32.51 11.16
N ARG A 33 29.65 33.74 10.62
CA ARG A 33 29.52 33.98 9.17
C ARG A 33 30.67 33.41 8.31
N ARG A 34 31.78 32.98 8.92
CA ARG A 34 32.86 32.28 8.21
C ARG A 34 32.54 30.80 7.93
N ALA A 35 31.56 30.22 8.62
CA ALA A 35 31.14 28.85 8.42
C ALA A 35 30.06 28.76 7.33
N ALA A 36 30.14 27.76 6.45
CA ALA A 36 29.26 27.63 5.29
C ALA A 36 27.74 27.67 5.62
N PRO A 37 27.23 26.99 6.67
CA PRO A 37 25.80 27.05 7.01
C PRO A 37 25.30 28.43 7.45
N PHE A 38 26.19 29.31 7.93
CA PHE A 38 25.86 30.59 8.55
C PHE A 38 26.32 31.79 7.71
N VAL A 39 26.70 31.58 6.45
CA VAL A 39 27.19 32.65 5.57
C VAL A 39 26.14 33.77 5.41
N ASP A 40 24.87 33.38 5.31
CA ASP A 40 23.72 34.28 5.18
C ASP A 40 23.05 34.64 6.53
N LEU A 41 23.69 34.33 7.66
CA LEU A 41 23.13 34.60 8.99
C LEU A 41 22.83 36.10 9.15
N ARG A 42 21.55 36.45 9.31
CA ARG A 42 21.11 37.84 9.49
C ARG A 42 21.44 38.30 10.92
N ARG A 43 21.61 39.61 11.07
CA ARG A 43 21.88 40.21 12.39
C ARG A 43 20.71 39.99 13.34
N GLU A 44 19.50 40.12 12.84
CA GLU A 44 18.25 39.94 13.59
C GLU A 44 18.14 38.52 14.18
N ASP A 45 18.38 37.49 13.37
CA ASP A 45 18.37 36.09 13.81
C ASP A 45 19.41 35.82 14.91
N PHE A 46 20.62 36.36 14.73
CA PHE A 46 21.69 36.26 15.72
C PHE A 46 21.31 36.95 17.03
N ASP A 47 20.79 38.18 16.95
CA ASP A 47 20.39 38.96 18.12
C ASP A 47 19.23 38.30 18.87
N GLY A 48 18.28 37.69 18.15
CA GLY A 48 17.17 36.92 18.70
C GLY A 48 17.64 35.68 19.45
N ILE A 49 18.62 34.94 18.94
CA ILE A 49 19.22 33.80 19.64
C ILE A 49 20.03 34.24 20.86
N VAL A 50 20.82 35.31 20.77
CA VAL A 50 21.58 35.85 21.91
C VAL A 50 20.64 36.37 23.00
N GLU A 51 19.51 36.98 22.62
CA GLU A 51 18.44 37.39 23.54
C GLU A 51 17.78 36.17 24.20
N MET A 52 17.35 35.18 23.43
CA MET A 52 16.78 33.92 23.95
C MET A 52 17.73 33.25 24.95
N LEU A 53 19.03 33.18 24.66
CA LEU A 53 20.02 32.57 25.55
C LEU A 53 20.40 33.45 26.75
N GLY A 54 20.16 34.76 26.67
CA GLY A 54 20.37 35.70 27.78
C GLY A 54 19.18 35.73 28.75
N ASP A 55 17.98 35.81 28.18
CA ASP A 55 16.72 35.96 28.88
C ASP A 55 16.02 34.63 29.17
N GLY A 56 16.45 33.54 28.56
CA GLY A 56 15.84 32.22 28.74
C GLY A 56 14.34 32.20 28.46
N ILE A 57 13.74 31.05 28.71
CA ILE A 57 12.29 30.85 28.57
C ILE A 57 11.72 30.61 29.97
N SER A 58 10.74 31.42 30.35
CA SER A 58 10.06 31.31 31.65
C SER A 58 8.92 30.29 31.54
N THR A 59 9.10 29.11 32.14
CA THR A 59 8.03 28.11 32.25
C THR A 59 7.43 28.12 33.66
N GLY A 60 6.35 27.36 33.88
CA GLY A 60 5.76 27.19 35.22
C GLY A 60 6.71 26.60 36.27
N ARG A 61 7.83 25.99 35.84
CA ARG A 61 8.87 25.41 36.71
C ARG A 61 10.11 26.30 36.88
N GLY A 62 10.12 27.47 36.26
CA GLY A 62 11.20 28.43 36.30
C GLY A 62 11.82 28.70 34.93
N LYS A 63 12.93 29.44 34.94
CA LYS A 63 13.60 29.93 33.74
C LYS A 63 14.61 28.89 33.22
N VAL A 64 14.43 28.43 31.99
CA VAL A 64 15.31 27.48 31.28
C VAL A 64 16.06 28.15 30.13
N GLY A 65 17.12 27.55 29.61
CA GLY A 65 17.87 28.06 28.45
C GLY A 65 18.72 29.33 28.67
N ALA A 66 18.73 29.92 29.87
CA ALA A 66 19.45 31.16 30.15
C ALA A 66 20.95 30.92 30.45
N TYR A 67 21.77 30.75 29.41
CA TYR A 67 23.21 30.48 29.53
C TYR A 67 24.12 31.69 29.34
N LEU A 68 23.63 32.82 28.83
CA LEU A 68 24.46 33.98 28.50
C LEU A 68 24.21 35.15 29.43
N HIS A 69 25.27 35.87 29.76
CA HIS A 69 25.22 37.18 30.37
C HIS A 69 25.55 38.21 29.27
N ARG A 70 24.49 38.87 28.77
CA ARG A 70 24.55 39.90 27.73
C ARG A 70 24.67 41.28 28.36
N ASP A 71 25.76 41.98 28.10
CA ASP A 71 25.97 43.38 28.50
C ASP A 71 25.76 44.29 27.29
N ARG A 72 24.52 44.78 27.14
CA ARG A 72 24.12 45.66 26.03
C ARG A 72 24.81 47.04 26.07
N VAL A 73 25.32 47.47 27.22
CA VAL A 73 25.99 48.78 27.35
C VAL A 73 27.38 48.71 26.72
N ASN A 74 28.12 47.63 26.97
CA ASN A 74 29.47 47.44 26.47
C ASN A 74 29.55 46.60 25.17
N GLY A 75 28.43 46.00 24.74
CA GLY A 75 28.36 45.13 23.55
C GLY A 75 29.04 43.78 23.75
N ASP A 76 29.11 43.30 25.00
CA ASP A 76 29.86 42.12 25.40
C ASP A 76 28.94 40.97 25.83
N VAL A 77 29.32 39.74 25.48
CA VAL A 77 28.61 38.51 25.87
C VAL A 77 29.59 37.53 26.50
N ARG A 78 29.14 36.88 27.59
CA ARG A 78 29.90 35.84 28.29
C ARG A 78 28.99 34.75 28.82
N GLY A 79 29.51 33.54 29.00
CA GLY A 79 28.78 32.44 29.61
C GLY A 79 28.45 32.70 31.09
N ARG A 80 27.24 32.31 31.50
CA ARG A 80 26.82 32.20 32.91
C ARG A 80 27.39 30.93 33.52
N ARG A 81 27.30 30.86 34.86
CA ARG A 81 27.61 29.63 35.60
C ARG A 81 26.68 28.50 35.14
N GLY A 82 27.26 27.43 34.59
CA GLY A 82 26.53 26.28 34.06
C GLY A 82 26.59 26.14 32.54
N ALA A 83 26.87 27.22 31.78
CA ALA A 83 26.97 27.20 30.32
C ALA A 83 27.98 26.17 29.80
N ARG A 84 29.18 26.14 30.40
CA ARG A 84 30.25 25.18 30.05
C ARG A 84 29.82 23.74 30.27
N LEU A 85 29.12 23.46 31.37
CA LEU A 85 28.67 22.10 31.67
C LEU A 85 27.59 21.67 30.68
N ALA A 86 26.59 22.53 30.45
CA ALA A 86 25.52 22.29 29.48
C ALA A 86 26.05 21.99 28.07
N ALA A 87 26.98 22.81 27.56
CA ALA A 87 27.58 22.61 26.25
C ALA A 87 28.37 21.30 26.14
N LEU A 88 29.17 20.95 27.17
CA LEU A 88 29.99 19.73 27.16
C LEU A 88 29.16 18.44 27.30
N THR A 89 28.12 18.46 28.13
CA THR A 89 27.33 17.24 28.42
C THR A 89 26.12 17.06 27.53
N SER A 90 25.60 18.13 26.94
CA SER A 90 24.35 18.09 26.15
C SER A 90 24.48 18.63 24.74
N GLY A 91 25.66 19.10 24.34
CA GLY A 91 25.92 19.48 22.96
C GLY A 91 25.96 18.29 22.00
N GLY A 92 25.68 18.55 20.73
CA GLY A 92 25.74 17.60 19.62
C GLY A 92 24.57 17.79 18.65
N ALA A 93 24.79 17.53 17.35
CA ALA A 93 23.74 17.70 16.34
C ALA A 93 22.75 16.51 16.29
N ILE A 94 23.20 15.31 16.66
CA ILE A 94 22.34 14.11 16.66
C ILE A 94 21.27 14.29 17.74
N PRO A 95 19.97 14.24 17.39
CA PRO A 95 18.88 14.39 18.36
C PRO A 95 18.87 13.22 19.35
N GLU A 96 18.38 13.46 20.57
CA GLU A 96 18.09 12.35 21.48
C GLU A 96 16.74 11.73 21.14
N THR A 97 16.80 10.49 20.66
CA THR A 97 15.64 9.62 20.58
C THR A 97 15.43 8.95 21.93
N GLY A 98 14.21 8.98 22.44
CA GLY A 98 13.81 8.26 23.64
C GLY A 98 13.55 6.80 23.34
N ASP A 99 13.43 6.00 24.39
CA ASP A 99 12.89 4.65 24.30
C ASP A 99 11.47 4.63 24.88
N TYR A 100 10.55 3.96 24.20
CA TYR A 100 9.24 3.60 24.73
C TYR A 100 9.34 2.27 25.47
N ARG A 101 8.64 2.17 26.60
CA ARG A 101 8.58 0.93 27.39
C ARG A 101 7.58 -0.04 26.75
N VAL A 102 7.99 -1.27 26.49
CA VAL A 102 7.11 -2.34 26.03
C VAL A 102 6.54 -3.08 27.25
N VAL A 103 5.22 -3.12 27.34
CA VAL A 103 4.48 -3.68 28.49
C VAL A 103 3.48 -4.72 28.00
N ALA A 104 3.58 -5.95 28.51
CA ALA A 104 2.68 -7.07 28.23
C ALA A 104 1.34 -6.89 28.95
N GLU A 105 0.23 -7.09 28.24
CA GLU A 105 -1.11 -7.20 28.81
C GLU A 105 -1.57 -8.66 28.86
N PRO A 106 -2.40 -9.07 29.85
CA PRO A 106 -3.05 -8.24 30.88
C PRO A 106 -2.20 -7.96 32.13
N ASP A 107 -1.05 -8.63 32.29
CA ASP A 107 -0.28 -8.64 33.56
C ASP A 107 0.59 -7.38 33.80
N GLU A 108 0.48 -6.36 32.95
CA GLU A 108 1.29 -5.13 32.92
C GLU A 108 2.80 -5.36 33.09
N THR A 109 3.30 -6.48 32.53
CA THR A 109 4.69 -6.90 32.72
C THR A 109 5.61 -6.16 31.76
N PHE A 110 6.66 -5.52 32.28
CA PHE A 110 7.65 -4.86 31.43
C PHE A 110 8.52 -5.90 30.72
N ILE A 111 8.50 -5.90 29.38
CA ILE A 111 9.25 -6.86 28.55
C ILE A 111 10.58 -6.27 28.08
N GLY A 112 10.59 -4.98 27.72
CA GLY A 112 11.78 -4.31 27.21
C GLY A 112 11.49 -2.91 26.69
N THR A 113 12.35 -2.41 25.82
CA THR A 113 12.26 -1.06 25.25
C THR A 113 12.40 -1.08 23.74
N VAL A 114 11.72 -0.15 23.09
CA VAL A 114 11.79 0.11 21.64
C VAL A 114 12.05 1.59 21.41
N ASN A 115 12.67 1.96 20.29
CA ASN A 115 12.96 3.36 20.02
C ASN A 115 11.67 4.16 19.86
N GLU A 116 11.68 5.43 20.25
CA GLU A 116 10.57 6.37 20.15
C GLU A 116 10.10 6.61 18.73
N ASP A 117 11.03 6.82 17.78
CA ASP A 117 10.67 7.07 16.39
C ASP A 117 9.96 5.83 15.83
N TRP A 118 10.50 4.64 16.11
CA TRP A 118 9.87 3.36 15.78
C TRP A 118 8.51 3.18 16.48
N ALA A 119 8.39 3.52 17.76
CA ALA A 119 7.17 3.32 18.54
C ALA A 119 6.05 4.27 18.11
N ILE A 120 6.37 5.51 17.74
CA ILE A 120 5.44 6.50 17.18
C ILE A 120 5.01 6.06 15.78
N GLU A 121 5.96 5.56 15.00
CA GLU A 121 5.68 4.99 13.68
C GLU A 121 4.98 3.63 13.75
N SER A 122 4.88 2.99 14.92
CA SER A 122 4.19 1.71 15.10
C SER A 122 2.78 1.92 15.61
N MET A 123 1.87 1.03 15.25
CA MET A 123 0.48 1.15 15.66
C MET A 123 -0.09 -0.16 16.19
N ALA A 124 -1.27 -0.08 16.78
CA ALA A 124 -1.94 -1.24 17.35
C ALA A 124 -2.32 -2.27 16.26
N GLY A 125 -2.09 -3.54 16.58
CA GLY A 125 -2.13 -4.68 15.66
C GLY A 125 -0.78 -5.09 15.09
N ASP A 126 0.24 -4.23 15.10
CA ASP A 126 1.57 -4.55 14.55
C ASP A 126 2.29 -5.61 15.36
N ILE A 127 2.99 -6.50 14.68
CA ILE A 127 3.78 -7.57 15.30
C ILE A 127 5.25 -7.25 15.12
N PHE A 128 6.01 -7.28 16.19
CA PHE A 128 7.45 -7.06 16.16
C PHE A 128 8.17 -8.07 17.03
N LEU A 129 9.44 -8.29 16.73
CA LEU A 129 10.30 -9.16 17.51
C LEU A 129 11.00 -8.34 18.59
N LEU A 130 10.86 -8.76 19.84
CA LEU A 130 11.64 -8.25 20.96
C LEU A 130 12.32 -9.43 21.64
N GLY A 131 13.64 -9.56 21.41
CA GLY A 131 14.37 -10.78 21.74
C GLY A 131 14.05 -11.91 20.75
N SER A 132 13.59 -13.05 21.26
CA SER A 132 13.17 -14.22 20.45
C SER A 132 11.65 -14.38 20.34
N THR A 133 10.88 -13.48 20.96
CA THR A 133 9.42 -13.58 21.06
C THR A 133 8.78 -12.50 20.19
N SER A 134 7.71 -12.87 19.48
CA SER A 134 6.92 -11.91 18.72
C SER A 134 5.80 -11.34 19.58
N TRP A 135 5.67 -10.03 19.54
CA TRP A 135 4.72 -9.26 20.34
C TRP A 135 3.81 -8.48 19.40
N ARG A 136 2.50 -8.55 19.64
CA ARG A 136 1.50 -7.76 18.94
C ARG A 136 1.18 -6.52 19.76
N ILE A 137 1.34 -5.33 19.19
CA ILE A 137 0.97 -4.08 19.83
C ILE A 137 -0.54 -4.04 20.02
N THR A 138 -1.01 -3.74 21.22
CA THR A 138 -2.42 -3.44 21.51
C THR A 138 -2.69 -1.94 21.53
N ARG A 139 -1.72 -1.15 21.99
CA ARG A 139 -1.84 0.31 22.04
C ARG A 139 -0.48 0.98 22.18
N VAL A 140 -0.24 2.04 21.42
CA VAL A 140 0.85 2.97 21.69
C VAL A 140 0.31 4.16 22.48
N SER A 141 0.94 4.46 23.60
CA SER A 141 0.65 5.63 24.45
C SER A 141 1.95 6.40 24.67
N ASN A 142 1.88 7.65 25.13
CA ASN A 142 3.06 8.50 25.27
C ASN A 142 4.14 7.85 26.18
N GLY A 143 5.18 7.29 25.56
CA GLY A 143 6.28 6.58 26.24
C GLY A 143 6.04 5.11 26.60
N THR A 144 4.93 4.49 26.21
CA THR A 144 4.64 3.07 26.48
C THR A 144 3.95 2.41 25.29
N VAL A 145 4.46 1.25 24.85
CA VAL A 145 3.84 0.35 23.88
C VAL A 145 3.27 -0.83 24.66
N ARG A 146 1.94 -0.97 24.69
CA ARG A 146 1.26 -2.12 25.28
C ARG A 146 1.17 -3.22 24.23
N VAL A 147 1.46 -4.46 24.63
CA VAL A 147 1.57 -5.60 23.72
C VAL A 147 0.94 -6.87 24.31
N VAL A 148 0.56 -7.80 23.44
CA VAL A 148 0.18 -9.18 23.78
C VAL A 148 1.05 -10.15 22.99
N ASP A 149 1.23 -11.38 23.47
CA ASP A 149 2.02 -12.38 22.76
C ASP A 149 1.40 -12.69 21.38
N ALA A 150 2.21 -12.61 20.32
CA ALA A 150 1.80 -12.89 18.95
C ALA A 150 1.94 -14.37 18.58
N ASN A 151 2.34 -15.23 19.51
CA ASN A 151 2.45 -16.69 19.39
C ASN A 151 3.30 -17.14 18.18
N GLY A 152 4.42 -16.46 17.92
CA GLY A 152 5.34 -16.80 16.83
C GLY A 152 4.91 -16.29 15.46
N ALA A 153 3.90 -15.42 15.38
CA ALA A 153 3.58 -14.72 14.13
C ALA A 153 4.78 -13.89 13.65
N PRO A 154 5.04 -13.85 12.32
CA PRO A 154 6.17 -13.11 11.77
C PRO A 154 6.02 -11.60 12.00
N PRO A 155 7.13 -10.86 12.17
CA PRO A 155 7.08 -9.42 12.37
C PRO A 155 6.49 -8.71 11.14
N SER A 156 5.54 -7.80 11.36
CA SER A 156 4.94 -6.95 10.34
C SER A 156 5.74 -5.67 10.09
N VAL A 157 6.53 -5.23 11.08
CA VAL A 157 7.34 -4.01 11.01
C VAL A 157 8.82 -4.38 11.12
N PRO A 158 9.68 -3.96 10.17
CA PRO A 158 11.11 -4.18 10.28
C PRO A 158 11.71 -3.34 11.41
N PHE A 159 12.67 -3.91 12.14
CA PHE A 159 13.40 -3.24 13.22
C PHE A 159 14.48 -2.32 12.62
N TRP A 160 14.11 -1.12 12.15
CA TRP A 160 15.07 -0.13 11.67
C TRP A 160 15.37 0.95 12.72
N LEU A 161 16.64 1.34 12.76
CA LEU A 161 17.17 2.48 13.50
C LEU A 161 17.21 3.70 12.57
N GLY A 162 16.30 4.67 12.78
CA GLY A 162 16.34 6.01 12.20
C GLY A 162 15.39 6.25 11.04
N GLU A 163 15.09 7.54 10.80
CA GLU A 163 14.32 8.05 9.66
C GLU A 163 15.00 7.61 8.35
N ALA A 164 14.40 6.65 7.62
CA ALA A 164 14.92 6.26 6.32
C ALA A 164 14.88 7.49 5.37
N PRO A 165 15.96 7.80 4.65
CA PRO A 165 15.96 8.92 3.73
C PRO A 165 14.93 8.66 2.63
N ALA A 166 14.03 9.61 2.41
CA ALA A 166 13.09 9.57 1.29
C ALA A 166 13.82 9.52 -0.05
N ARG A 167 13.16 9.00 -1.08
CA ARG A 167 13.72 8.95 -2.43
C ARG A 167 14.13 10.34 -2.90
N THR A 168 15.36 10.46 -3.40
CA THR A 168 15.89 11.73 -3.89
C THR A 168 15.21 12.16 -5.19
N ARG A 169 15.33 13.43 -5.54
CA ARG A 169 14.79 13.98 -6.79
C ARG A 169 15.37 13.26 -8.01
N GLU A 170 16.68 13.04 -8.02
CA GLU A 170 17.40 12.40 -9.13
C GLU A 170 16.93 10.95 -9.33
N LEU A 171 16.74 10.19 -8.24
CA LEU A 171 16.24 8.82 -8.35
C LEU A 171 14.78 8.78 -8.78
N SER A 172 13.94 9.72 -8.32
CA SER A 172 12.58 9.89 -8.81
C SER A 172 12.53 10.25 -10.31
N GLU A 173 13.49 11.04 -10.81
CA GLU A 173 13.64 11.35 -12.24
C GLU A 173 14.00 10.10 -13.07
N GLU A 174 14.91 9.27 -12.59
CA GLU A 174 15.27 8.00 -13.25
C GLU A 174 14.09 7.00 -13.29
N VAL A 175 13.35 6.87 -12.18
CA VAL A 175 12.13 6.04 -12.13
C VAL A 175 11.07 6.55 -13.11
N SER A 176 10.91 7.88 -13.18
CA SER A 176 10.00 8.52 -14.12
C SER A 176 10.39 8.26 -15.58
N ALA A 177 11.68 8.41 -15.91
CA ALA A 177 12.18 8.17 -17.27
C ALA A 177 11.98 6.72 -17.71
N LEU A 178 12.19 5.76 -16.80
CA LEU A 178 11.90 4.35 -17.06
C LEU A 178 10.41 4.12 -17.36
N ARG A 179 9.51 4.72 -16.56
CA ARG A 179 8.06 4.61 -16.76
C ARG A 179 7.59 5.29 -18.06
N GLU A 180 8.20 6.40 -18.45
CA GLU A 180 7.86 7.11 -19.71
C GLU A 180 8.16 6.26 -20.95
N GLU A 181 9.35 5.68 -21.03
CA GLU A 181 9.75 4.78 -22.13
C GLU A 181 8.86 3.53 -22.18
N LEU A 182 8.60 2.93 -21.01
CA LEU A 182 7.73 1.76 -20.91
C LEU A 182 6.27 2.06 -21.29
N ASP A 183 5.73 3.21 -20.93
CA ASP A 183 4.38 3.62 -21.29
C ASP A 183 4.19 3.70 -22.82
N VAL A 184 5.23 4.14 -23.55
CA VAL A 184 5.27 4.17 -25.02
C VAL A 184 5.32 2.76 -25.61
N LEU A 185 6.27 1.92 -25.17
CA LEU A 185 6.43 0.56 -25.68
C LEU A 185 5.18 -0.31 -25.43
N LEU A 186 4.62 -0.22 -24.22
CA LEU A 186 3.39 -0.91 -23.86
C LEU A 186 2.18 -0.37 -24.62
N GLY A 187 2.15 0.93 -24.94
CA GLY A 187 1.13 1.53 -25.80
C GLY A 187 1.15 1.03 -27.24
N GLN A 188 2.29 0.56 -27.73
CA GLN A 188 2.46 -0.03 -29.06
C GLN A 188 2.20 -1.54 -29.09
N GLY A 189 2.05 -2.19 -27.93
CA GLY A 189 1.89 -3.64 -27.81
C GLY A 189 3.20 -4.42 -27.88
N ASN A 190 4.36 -3.77 -27.72
CA ASN A 190 5.68 -4.39 -27.84
C ASN A 190 6.21 -4.91 -26.50
N SER A 191 5.53 -5.90 -25.90
CA SER A 191 5.90 -6.41 -24.57
C SER A 191 7.32 -7.01 -24.52
N ASP A 192 7.74 -7.76 -25.54
CA ASP A 192 9.08 -8.38 -25.57
C ASP A 192 10.21 -7.33 -25.67
N GLU A 193 9.95 -6.23 -26.39
CA GLU A 193 10.87 -5.11 -26.48
C GLU A 193 10.94 -4.35 -25.15
N ALA A 194 9.82 -4.20 -24.46
CA ALA A 194 9.77 -3.62 -23.11
C ALA A 194 10.59 -4.43 -22.10
N VAL A 195 10.52 -5.76 -22.15
CA VAL A 195 11.35 -6.64 -21.30
C VAL A 195 12.83 -6.44 -21.61
N SER A 196 13.18 -6.50 -22.89
CA SER A 196 14.56 -6.29 -23.35
C SER A 196 15.10 -4.90 -22.98
N PHE A 197 14.24 -3.88 -22.95
CA PHE A 197 14.59 -2.53 -22.53
C PHE A 197 14.91 -2.46 -21.04
N VAL A 198 14.07 -3.05 -20.18
CA VAL A 198 14.30 -3.08 -18.71
C VAL A 198 15.58 -3.85 -18.39
N GLU A 199 15.80 -5.00 -19.02
CA GLU A 199 17.03 -5.79 -18.87
C GLU A 199 18.28 -4.93 -19.15
N ARG A 200 18.31 -4.21 -20.28
CA ARG A 200 19.43 -3.34 -20.64
C ARG A 200 19.58 -2.10 -19.76
N ARG A 201 18.45 -1.46 -19.39
CA ARG A 201 18.45 -0.18 -18.65
C ARG A 201 18.80 -0.37 -17.18
N CYS A 202 18.31 -1.46 -16.58
CA CYS A 202 18.45 -1.75 -15.15
C CYS A 202 19.52 -2.80 -14.85
N GLY A 203 19.98 -3.56 -15.85
CA GLY A 203 20.98 -4.62 -15.66
C GLY A 203 20.46 -5.81 -14.85
N VAL A 204 19.19 -6.17 -15.05
CA VAL A 204 18.49 -7.25 -14.34
C VAL A 204 18.21 -8.44 -15.26
N ASP A 205 18.10 -9.63 -14.69
CA ASP A 205 17.79 -10.85 -15.45
C ASP A 205 16.41 -10.77 -16.14
N ASN A 206 16.25 -11.56 -17.20
CA ASN A 206 15.04 -11.58 -18.04
C ASN A 206 13.75 -11.82 -17.22
N ASP A 207 13.78 -12.75 -16.26
CA ASP A 207 12.63 -13.06 -15.41
C ASP A 207 12.20 -11.85 -14.56
N VAL A 208 13.18 -11.10 -14.03
CA VAL A 208 12.92 -9.88 -13.24
C VAL A 208 12.38 -8.78 -14.13
N ALA A 209 12.97 -8.59 -15.31
CA ALA A 209 12.49 -7.62 -16.29
C ALA A 209 11.05 -7.94 -16.73
N ALA A 210 10.74 -9.21 -16.98
CA ALA A 210 9.40 -9.68 -17.34
C ALA A 210 8.37 -9.35 -16.24
N LEU A 211 8.71 -9.60 -14.98
CA LEU A 211 7.83 -9.27 -13.85
C LEU A 211 7.58 -7.76 -13.71
N VAL A 212 8.62 -6.93 -13.87
CA VAL A 212 8.49 -5.47 -13.83
C VAL A 212 7.58 -4.97 -14.95
N VAL A 213 7.78 -5.47 -16.16
CA VAL A 213 6.96 -5.11 -17.32
C VAL A 213 5.51 -5.56 -17.13
N GLN A 214 5.30 -6.79 -16.62
CA GLN A 214 3.96 -7.29 -16.34
C GLN A 214 3.23 -6.44 -15.29
N TYR A 215 3.92 -6.07 -14.20
CA TYR A 215 3.37 -5.21 -13.16
C TYR A 215 2.98 -3.82 -13.69
N LEU A 216 3.87 -3.18 -14.45
CA LEU A 216 3.60 -1.86 -15.02
C LEU A 216 2.55 -1.92 -16.15
N ALA A 217 2.50 -2.99 -16.93
CA ALA A 217 1.46 -3.20 -17.94
C ALA A 217 0.07 -3.29 -17.29
N ALA A 218 -0.06 -4.03 -16.19
CA ALA A 218 -1.30 -4.09 -15.42
C ALA A 218 -1.71 -2.72 -14.85
N GLY A 219 -0.76 -1.96 -14.31
CA GLY A 219 -1.00 -0.59 -13.81
C GLY A 219 -1.44 0.36 -14.91
N ARG A 220 -0.76 0.34 -16.07
CA ARG A 220 -1.11 1.13 -17.24
C ARG A 220 -2.49 0.78 -17.76
N ALA A 221 -2.86 -0.49 -17.79
CA ALA A 221 -4.16 -0.90 -18.29
C ALA A 221 -5.31 -0.43 -17.38
N ALA A 222 -5.11 -0.42 -16.06
CA ALA A 222 -6.08 0.12 -15.10
C ALA A 222 -6.19 1.66 -15.16
N LEU A 223 -5.06 2.37 -15.27
CA LEU A 223 -5.01 3.83 -15.19
C LEU A 223 -5.08 4.54 -16.56
N GLY A 224 -4.89 3.80 -17.64
CA GLY A 224 -4.77 4.28 -19.02
C GLY A 224 -3.37 4.78 -19.42
N SER A 225 -2.53 5.10 -18.44
CA SER A 225 -1.14 5.55 -18.63
C SER A 225 -0.33 5.30 -17.37
N LEU A 226 1.00 5.26 -17.47
CA LEU A 226 1.85 5.21 -16.27
C LEU A 226 2.03 6.61 -15.64
N PRO A 227 2.06 6.71 -14.30
CA PRO A 227 2.33 7.95 -13.58
C PRO A 227 3.83 8.28 -13.62
N THR A 228 4.13 9.55 -13.88
CA THR A 228 5.50 10.08 -14.08
C THR A 228 5.61 11.46 -13.43
N ARG A 229 6.79 12.07 -13.41
CA ARG A 229 6.95 13.43 -12.85
C ARG A 229 6.19 14.50 -13.63
N ARG A 230 5.85 14.23 -14.90
CA ARG A 230 5.08 15.13 -15.77
C ARG A 230 3.62 14.72 -15.87
N ARG A 231 3.23 13.60 -15.27
CA ARG A 231 1.88 13.04 -15.36
C ARG A 231 1.43 12.48 -14.02
N LEU A 232 0.55 13.23 -13.36
CA LEU A 232 -0.16 12.81 -12.17
C LEU A 232 -1.41 12.02 -12.56
N ILE A 233 -1.71 10.97 -11.81
CA ILE A 233 -2.95 10.21 -11.99
C ILE A 233 -3.72 10.21 -10.67
N LEU A 234 -4.94 10.74 -10.71
CA LEU A 234 -5.88 10.70 -9.60
C LEU A 234 -6.79 9.49 -9.77
N GLU A 235 -6.56 8.48 -8.95
CA GLU A 235 -7.37 7.27 -8.91
C GLU A 235 -8.34 7.33 -7.72
N ARG A 236 -9.62 7.08 -7.95
CA ARG A 236 -10.61 6.93 -6.88
C ARG A 236 -11.33 5.59 -6.99
N PHE A 237 -11.39 4.86 -5.89
CA PHE A 237 -12.06 3.56 -5.82
C PHE A 237 -12.77 3.34 -4.49
N PHE A 238 -13.59 2.30 -4.43
CA PHE A 238 -14.41 1.98 -3.26
C PHE A 238 -13.64 1.23 -2.18
N ASP A 239 -13.98 1.48 -0.91
CA ASP A 239 -13.55 0.63 0.22
C ASP A 239 -14.67 -0.31 0.68
N ASP A 240 -14.33 -1.34 1.46
CA ASP A 240 -15.32 -2.32 1.94
C ASP A 240 -16.27 -1.71 3.00
N SER A 241 -15.97 -0.51 3.51
CA SER A 241 -16.81 0.23 4.48
C SER A 241 -17.90 1.08 3.82
N GLY A 242 -17.92 1.15 2.48
CA GLY A 242 -18.83 1.98 1.70
C GLY A 242 -18.37 3.43 1.52
N GLY A 243 -17.17 3.77 2.00
CA GLY A 243 -16.45 4.98 1.66
C GLY A 243 -15.64 4.80 0.38
N MET A 244 -14.72 5.74 0.14
CA MET A 244 -13.81 5.69 -1.00
C MET A 244 -12.42 6.13 -0.62
N GLN A 245 -11.51 5.85 -1.52
CA GLN A 245 -10.09 6.10 -1.37
C GLN A 245 -9.64 6.85 -2.60
N LEU A 246 -9.02 8.01 -2.39
CA LEU A 246 -8.42 8.81 -3.43
C LEU A 246 -6.91 8.63 -3.36
N VAL A 247 -6.32 8.02 -4.38
CA VAL A 247 -4.89 7.84 -4.54
C VAL A 247 -4.38 8.79 -5.62
N VAL A 248 -3.44 9.66 -5.24
CA VAL A 248 -2.67 10.50 -6.15
C VAL A 248 -1.38 9.78 -6.48
N HIS A 249 -1.28 9.21 -7.67
CA HIS A 249 -0.07 8.56 -8.17
C HIS A 249 0.95 9.62 -8.59
N ALA A 250 2.00 9.76 -7.80
CA ALA A 250 2.93 10.87 -7.82
C ALA A 250 4.35 10.37 -7.48
N PRO A 251 5.16 9.91 -8.46
CA PRO A 251 6.49 9.38 -8.22
C PRO A 251 7.52 10.49 -7.96
N PHE A 252 7.23 11.36 -6.99
CA PHE A 252 8.06 12.50 -6.65
C PHE A 252 9.02 12.24 -5.48
N GLY A 253 8.74 11.23 -4.66
CA GLY A 253 9.43 10.96 -3.41
C GLY A 253 8.64 11.43 -2.18
N ALA A 254 8.88 10.78 -1.03
CA ALA A 254 8.01 10.89 0.14
C ALA A 254 7.99 12.30 0.75
N ARG A 255 9.07 13.09 0.63
CA ARG A 255 9.12 14.47 1.16
C ARG A 255 8.13 15.40 0.47
N LEU A 256 8.10 15.36 -0.87
CA LEU A 256 7.16 16.15 -1.67
C LEU A 256 5.73 15.60 -1.53
N ASN A 257 5.56 14.28 -1.56
CA ASN A 257 4.25 13.65 -1.40
C ASN A 257 3.63 13.89 -0.01
N ARG A 258 4.43 13.93 1.05
CA ARG A 258 4.00 14.29 2.41
C ARG A 258 3.50 15.74 2.46
N ALA A 259 4.22 16.66 1.83
CA ALA A 259 3.82 18.06 1.72
C ALA A 259 2.49 18.21 0.94
N LEU A 260 2.38 17.52 -0.20
CA LEU A 260 1.17 17.47 -1.02
C LEU A 260 -0.02 16.89 -0.24
N GLY A 261 0.17 15.76 0.44
CA GLY A 261 -0.86 15.09 1.23
C GLY A 261 -1.36 15.93 2.39
N LEU A 262 -0.47 16.57 3.15
CA LEU A 262 -0.87 17.47 4.24
C LEU A 262 -1.61 18.72 3.72
N ALA A 263 -1.14 19.31 2.61
CA ALA A 263 -1.79 20.48 2.03
C ALA A 263 -3.20 20.15 1.50
N LEU A 264 -3.33 19.02 0.78
CA LEU A 264 -4.64 18.53 0.31
C LEU A 264 -5.55 18.24 1.51
N ARG A 265 -5.09 17.43 2.48
CA ARG A 265 -5.85 17.10 3.70
C ARG A 265 -6.42 18.35 4.36
N LYS A 266 -5.59 19.38 4.57
CA LYS A 266 -6.03 20.64 5.20
C LYS A 266 -7.10 21.37 4.39
N ARG A 267 -6.98 21.40 3.05
CA ARG A 267 -7.99 22.02 2.17
C ARG A 267 -9.29 21.24 2.17
N PHE A 268 -9.23 19.92 2.09
CA PHE A 268 -10.43 19.11 2.18
C PHE A 268 -11.14 19.26 3.53
N CYS A 269 -10.41 19.24 4.65
CA CYS A 269 -11.02 19.46 5.98
C CYS A 269 -11.73 20.82 6.06
N ALA A 270 -11.17 21.88 5.46
CA ALA A 270 -11.78 23.21 5.45
C ALA A 270 -13.01 23.32 4.55
N THR A 271 -13.07 22.55 3.46
CA THR A 271 -14.19 22.56 2.51
C THR A 271 -15.35 21.69 2.97
N PHE A 272 -15.06 20.53 3.58
CA PHE A 272 -16.05 19.50 3.90
C PHE A 272 -16.33 19.34 5.41
N ASP A 273 -15.69 20.16 6.26
CA ASP A 273 -15.84 20.17 7.73
C ASP A 273 -15.70 18.78 8.38
N PHE A 274 -14.71 18.01 7.92
CA PHE A 274 -14.46 16.64 8.36
C PHE A 274 -12.96 16.32 8.39
N GLU A 275 -12.51 15.59 9.41
CA GLU A 275 -11.11 15.14 9.50
C GLU A 275 -10.85 13.92 8.62
N LEU A 276 -10.01 14.10 7.60
CA LEU A 276 -9.64 13.03 6.67
C LEU A 276 -8.36 12.32 7.13
N GLN A 277 -8.36 11.00 6.97
CA GLN A 277 -7.16 10.18 7.08
C GLN A 277 -6.33 10.33 5.80
N ALA A 278 -5.01 10.46 5.96
CA ALA A 278 -4.09 10.66 4.84
C ALA A 278 -2.80 9.86 5.01
N ALA A 279 -2.26 9.36 3.90
CA ALA A 279 -0.96 8.72 3.84
C ALA A 279 -0.13 9.23 2.67
N ALA A 280 1.19 9.14 2.76
CA ALA A 280 2.11 9.45 1.68
C ALA A 280 3.29 8.47 1.66
N SER A 281 3.61 7.95 0.48
CA SER A 281 4.82 7.18 0.19
C SER A 281 5.68 7.88 -0.87
N ASP A 282 6.75 7.24 -1.32
CA ASP A 282 7.57 7.77 -2.41
C ASP A 282 6.82 7.88 -3.75
N ASP A 283 5.80 7.03 -3.95
CA ASP A 283 5.10 6.89 -5.22
C ASP A 283 3.68 7.46 -5.24
N CYS A 284 3.07 7.71 -4.08
CA CYS A 284 1.70 8.19 -4.04
C CYS A 284 1.29 8.86 -2.73
N VAL A 285 0.13 9.53 -2.79
CA VAL A 285 -0.60 10.09 -1.65
C VAL A 285 -1.98 9.45 -1.60
N LEU A 286 -2.42 9.03 -0.42
CA LEU A 286 -3.75 8.45 -0.18
C LEU A 286 -4.57 9.39 0.71
N LEU A 287 -5.83 9.60 0.34
CA LEU A 287 -6.84 10.31 1.14
C LEU A 287 -8.09 9.43 1.27
N SER A 288 -8.48 9.08 2.49
CA SER A 288 -9.68 8.28 2.75
C SER A 288 -10.92 9.16 2.87
N LEU A 289 -11.85 9.02 1.93
CA LEU A 289 -13.08 9.79 1.83
C LEU A 289 -14.26 9.06 2.48
N GLY A 290 -15.01 9.78 3.31
CA GLY A 290 -16.32 9.34 3.78
C GLY A 290 -17.38 9.21 2.66
N PRO A 291 -18.45 8.42 2.86
CA PRO A 291 -19.50 8.16 1.85
C PRO A 291 -20.28 9.42 1.43
N GLN A 292 -20.33 10.43 2.29
CA GLN A 292 -20.98 11.72 2.02
C GLN A 292 -20.17 12.66 1.13
N HIS A 293 -18.88 12.37 0.91
CA HIS A 293 -17.99 13.25 0.15
C HIS A 293 -18.06 12.93 -1.33
N SER A 294 -18.50 13.92 -2.10
CA SER A 294 -18.71 13.76 -3.53
C SER A 294 -18.29 15.02 -4.26
N PHE A 295 -17.41 14.86 -5.24
CA PHE A 295 -16.81 15.94 -6.04
C PHE A 295 -16.19 15.35 -7.32
N ALA A 296 -16.02 16.20 -8.32
CA ALA A 296 -15.30 15.88 -9.55
C ALA A 296 -13.80 15.78 -9.28
N LEU A 297 -13.14 14.73 -9.78
CA LEU A 297 -11.71 14.52 -9.54
C LEU A 297 -10.86 15.62 -10.21
N GLU A 298 -11.38 16.20 -11.29
CA GLU A 298 -10.78 17.30 -12.05
C GLU A 298 -10.65 18.59 -11.24
N ASP A 299 -11.38 18.72 -10.13
CA ASP A 299 -11.31 19.88 -9.24
C ASP A 299 -10.23 19.75 -8.16
N VAL A 300 -9.72 18.54 -7.90
CA VAL A 300 -8.70 18.31 -6.86
C VAL A 300 -7.43 19.15 -7.07
N PRO A 301 -6.87 19.28 -8.28
CA PRO A 301 -5.71 20.14 -8.52
C PRO A 301 -5.99 21.63 -8.20
N LYS A 302 -7.25 22.07 -8.34
CA LYS A 302 -7.67 23.47 -8.11
C LYS A 302 -7.80 23.82 -6.62
N PHE A 303 -7.79 22.82 -5.73
CA PHE A 303 -7.83 23.07 -4.28
C PHE A 303 -6.53 23.67 -3.74
N LEU A 304 -5.43 23.52 -4.46
CA LEU A 304 -4.16 24.14 -4.15
C LEU A 304 -3.90 25.29 -5.11
N SER A 305 -3.30 26.36 -4.58
CA SER A 305 -2.82 27.49 -5.38
C SER A 305 -1.41 27.85 -4.97
N SER A 306 -0.57 28.16 -5.94
CA SER A 306 0.85 28.49 -5.75
C SER A 306 1.06 29.65 -4.75
N ASN A 307 0.13 30.60 -4.70
CA ASN A 307 0.17 31.75 -3.79
C ASN A 307 -0.17 31.41 -2.33
N THR A 308 -0.85 30.29 -2.08
CA THR A 308 -1.38 29.98 -0.74
C THR A 308 -0.89 28.65 -0.17
N VAL A 309 -0.27 27.79 -0.99
CA VAL A 309 0.10 26.42 -0.60
C VAL A 309 1.06 26.38 0.58
N GLU A 310 2.01 27.31 0.64
CA GLU A 310 2.96 27.41 1.75
C GLU A 310 2.24 27.75 3.06
N GLU A 311 1.35 28.75 3.05
CA GLU A 311 0.56 29.13 4.22
C GLU A 311 -0.40 28.03 4.68
N VAL A 312 -0.97 27.28 3.72
CA VAL A 312 -1.79 26.10 4.02
C VAL A 312 -0.95 25.03 4.73
N LEU A 313 0.26 24.76 4.22
CA LEU A 313 1.14 23.76 4.78
C LEU A 313 1.66 24.16 6.17
N ARG A 314 2.04 25.43 6.35
CA ARG A 314 2.44 26.00 7.66
C ARG A 314 1.38 25.72 8.72
N ARG A 315 0.10 25.87 8.39
CA ARG A 315 -1.03 25.58 9.29
C ARG A 315 -1.28 24.08 9.47
N ALA A 316 -1.06 23.27 8.44
CA ALA A 316 -1.26 21.83 8.50
C ALA A 316 -0.24 21.14 9.40
N VAL A 317 1.00 21.62 9.40
CA VAL A 317 2.13 21.07 10.18
C VAL A 317 1.91 21.19 11.69
N LEU A 318 1.27 22.25 12.17
CA LEU A 318 1.09 22.50 13.61
C LEU A 318 0.37 21.35 14.33
N PHE A 319 -0.57 20.71 13.65
CA PHE A 319 -1.35 19.58 14.18
C PHE A 319 -0.81 18.23 13.70
N SER A 320 0.37 18.21 13.08
CA SER A 320 1.00 16.99 12.62
C SER A 320 1.91 16.41 13.72
N PRO A 321 2.00 15.07 13.84
CA PRO A 321 2.77 14.42 14.91
C PRO A 321 4.27 14.72 14.82
N MET A 322 4.75 15.12 13.64
CA MET A 322 6.14 15.49 13.40
C MET A 322 6.56 16.78 14.11
N PHE A 323 5.64 17.71 14.36
CA PHE A 323 5.98 19.02 14.91
C PHE A 323 6.46 18.96 16.37
N PRO A 324 5.76 18.28 17.31
CA PRO A 324 6.25 18.09 18.67
C PRO A 324 7.60 17.35 18.75
N VAL A 325 7.84 16.40 17.84
CA VAL A 325 9.10 15.66 17.77
C VAL A 325 10.26 16.59 17.38
N ARG A 326 10.11 17.34 16.29
CA ARG A 326 11.12 18.31 15.82
C ARG A 326 11.33 19.44 16.83
N TRP A 327 10.26 19.90 17.47
CA TRP A 327 10.33 20.87 18.56
C TRP A 327 11.27 20.40 19.66
N ARG A 328 11.07 19.18 20.18
CA ARG A 328 11.95 18.60 21.21
C ARG A 328 13.39 18.46 20.73
N TRP A 329 13.62 18.06 19.48
CA TRP A 329 14.96 17.95 18.92
C TRP A 329 15.67 19.31 18.92
N ASN A 330 14.98 20.36 18.51
CA ASN A 330 15.50 21.73 18.49
C ASN A 330 15.75 22.26 19.90
N LEU A 331 14.88 21.94 20.87
CA LEU A 331 15.12 22.27 22.28
C LEU A 331 16.32 21.53 22.88
N ASN A 332 16.55 20.27 22.49
CA ASN A 332 17.69 19.48 22.91
C ASN A 332 19.02 19.97 22.29
N ARG A 333 19.00 20.39 21.02
CA ARG A 333 20.18 20.93 20.32
C ARG A 333 20.50 22.36 20.80
N SER A 334 19.49 23.21 21.00
CA SER A 334 19.66 24.57 21.54
C SER A 334 20.04 24.63 23.02
N LEU A 335 20.16 23.47 23.70
CA LEU A 335 20.43 23.34 25.13
C LEU A 335 19.30 23.86 26.05
N THR A 336 18.14 24.20 25.48
CA THR A 336 16.97 24.65 26.25
C THR A 336 16.45 23.52 27.14
N VAL A 337 16.34 22.32 26.58
CA VAL A 337 16.13 21.06 27.31
C VAL A 337 17.46 20.31 27.34
N LEU A 338 17.92 19.96 28.54
CA LEU A 338 19.23 19.33 28.70
C LEU A 338 19.13 17.80 28.65
N ARG A 339 20.05 17.20 27.88
CA ARG A 339 20.25 15.74 27.78
C ARG A 339 20.81 15.14 29.07
N PHE A 340 21.55 15.93 29.84
CA PHE A 340 22.13 15.51 31.12
C PHE A 340 21.84 16.55 32.20
N LYS A 341 21.33 16.11 33.35
CA LYS A 341 21.08 16.95 34.53
C LYS A 341 21.61 16.27 35.79
N GLY A 342 22.35 17.01 36.60
CA GLY A 342 22.87 16.50 37.89
C GLY A 342 23.80 15.30 37.75
N GLY A 343 24.59 15.22 36.67
CA GLY A 343 25.55 14.14 36.43
C GLY A 343 24.96 12.84 35.89
N ARG A 344 23.66 12.80 35.55
CA ARG A 344 22.99 11.66 34.93
C ARG A 344 22.26 12.07 33.65
N LYS A 345 22.01 11.11 32.76
CA LYS A 345 21.19 11.31 31.56
C LYS A 345 19.75 11.67 31.98
N ASN A 346 19.18 12.67 31.34
CA ASN A 346 17.79 13.10 31.54
C ASN A 346 16.87 12.09 30.83
N PRO A 347 16.00 11.36 31.55
CA PRO A 347 15.10 10.38 30.94
C PRO A 347 14.19 11.01 29.87
N ALA A 348 13.93 10.29 28.77
CA ALA A 348 13.12 10.79 27.67
C ALA A 348 11.70 11.28 28.07
N PRO A 349 10.94 10.59 28.97
CA PRO A 349 9.65 11.11 29.43
C PRO A 349 9.74 12.48 30.11
N LEU A 350 10.83 12.74 30.83
CA LEU A 350 11.06 14.04 31.45
C LEU A 350 11.44 15.09 30.40
N GLN A 351 12.23 14.73 29.39
CA GLN A 351 12.52 15.64 28.28
C GLN A 351 11.25 16.04 27.51
N ARG A 352 10.29 15.11 27.33
CA ARG A 352 8.98 15.42 26.70
C ARG A 352 8.20 16.42 27.53
N LEU A 353 7.99 16.11 28.81
CA LEU A 353 7.32 16.98 29.76
C LEU A 353 7.92 18.38 29.80
N GLU A 354 9.25 18.49 29.80
CA GLU A 354 9.95 19.78 29.75
C GLU A 354 9.79 20.49 28.41
N SER A 355 9.75 19.75 27.29
CA SER A 355 9.51 20.31 25.95
C SER A 355 8.10 20.83 25.81
N ASP A 356 7.12 20.13 26.38
CA ASP A 356 5.71 20.54 26.43
C ASP A 356 5.54 21.78 27.33
N ASP A 357 6.23 21.85 28.48
CA ASP A 357 6.26 23.04 29.33
C ASP A 357 6.82 24.27 28.58
N VAL A 358 7.85 24.06 27.75
CA VAL A 358 8.44 25.13 26.91
C VAL A 358 7.50 25.49 25.74
N MET A 359 6.81 24.52 25.13
CA MET A 359 5.77 24.77 24.12
C MET A 359 4.65 25.62 24.70
N ALA A 360 4.14 25.28 25.88
CA ALA A 360 3.07 26.03 26.54
C ALA A 360 3.51 27.47 26.90
N ALA A 361 4.80 27.69 27.18
CA ALA A 361 5.33 29.01 27.47
C ALA A 361 5.53 29.89 26.23
N VAL A 362 6.01 29.31 25.12
CA VAL A 362 6.34 30.05 23.89
C VAL A 362 5.17 30.13 22.92
N PHE A 363 4.39 29.06 22.82
CA PHE A 363 3.29 28.90 21.87
C PHE A 363 2.01 28.40 22.56
N PRO A 364 1.43 29.18 23.49
CA PRO A 364 0.28 28.76 24.29
C PRO A 364 -0.96 28.42 23.45
N ALA A 365 -1.17 29.11 22.32
CA ALA A 365 -2.31 28.88 21.43
C ALA A 365 -2.33 27.47 20.81
N LEU A 366 -1.17 26.83 20.66
CA LEU A 366 -1.08 25.45 20.14
C LEU A 366 -1.50 24.40 21.19
N VAL A 367 -1.31 24.71 22.48
CA VAL A 367 -1.60 23.81 23.61
C VAL A 367 -3.00 24.03 24.18
N ALA A 368 -3.62 25.18 23.90
CA ALA A 368 -4.96 25.52 24.37
C ALA A 368 -6.01 24.51 23.88
N CYS A 369 -7.00 24.20 24.74
CA CYS A 369 -8.12 23.34 24.37
C CYS A 369 -8.87 23.90 23.16
N GLN A 370 -9.30 23.03 22.24
CA GLN A 370 -10.07 23.40 21.04
C GLN A 370 -11.32 24.25 21.33
N ASN A 371 -11.89 24.16 22.54
CA ASN A 371 -13.03 24.96 22.99
C ASN A 371 -12.68 26.44 23.31
N GLU A 372 -11.42 26.74 23.59
CA GLU A 372 -10.93 28.08 23.94
C GLU A 372 -10.16 28.76 22.79
N ASN A 373 -9.85 27.99 21.73
CA ASN A 373 -9.28 28.58 20.53
C ASN A 373 -10.37 29.39 19.80
N PRO A 374 -10.13 30.69 19.52
CA PRO A 374 -11.04 31.46 18.69
C PRO A 374 -11.18 30.75 17.33
N THR A 375 -12.35 30.88 16.71
CA THR A 375 -12.75 30.25 15.44
C THR A 375 -11.89 30.69 14.22
N GLY A 376 -10.74 31.33 14.46
CA GLY A 376 -9.79 31.83 13.47
C GLY A 376 -8.49 31.03 13.42
N PRO A 377 -7.59 31.37 12.46
CA PRO A 377 -6.30 30.69 12.31
C PRO A 377 -5.37 30.95 13.51
N ILE A 378 -4.66 29.92 13.97
CA ILE A 378 -3.63 30.04 15.00
C ILE A 378 -2.49 30.93 14.45
N GLU A 379 -2.23 32.05 15.12
CA GLU A 379 -1.08 32.90 14.83
C GLU A 379 0.21 32.24 15.33
N ILE A 380 1.22 32.14 14.46
CA ILE A 380 2.51 31.54 14.79
C ILE A 380 3.38 32.61 15.47
N PRO A 381 3.87 32.39 16.70
CA PRO A 381 4.71 33.35 17.40
C PRO A 381 6.06 33.58 16.70
N GLU A 382 6.54 34.82 16.73
CA GLU A 382 7.91 35.20 16.35
C GLU A 382 8.88 34.76 17.46
N HIS A 383 9.32 33.50 17.40
CA HIS A 383 10.29 32.94 18.33
C HIS A 383 11.30 32.06 17.59
N PRO A 384 12.62 32.19 17.82
CA PRO A 384 13.64 31.49 17.04
C PRO A 384 13.49 29.95 17.00
N MET A 385 13.06 29.34 18.11
CA MET A 385 12.82 27.89 18.14
C MET A 385 11.55 27.45 17.39
N VAL A 386 10.53 28.32 17.32
CA VAL A 386 9.31 28.02 16.56
C VAL A 386 9.62 28.12 15.08
N GLU A 387 10.36 29.17 14.69
CA GLU A 387 10.84 29.37 13.31
C GLU A 387 11.74 28.22 12.86
N GLN A 388 12.72 27.81 13.67
CA GLN A 388 13.57 26.65 13.33
C GLN A 388 12.74 25.37 13.18
N THR A 389 11.80 25.12 14.09
CA THR A 389 10.97 23.90 14.03
C THR A 389 10.08 23.90 12.79
N MET A 390 9.51 25.06 12.44
CA MET A 390 8.76 25.21 11.19
C MET A 390 9.65 25.00 9.97
N TYR A 391 10.86 25.55 9.97
CA TYR A 391 11.83 25.37 8.89
C TYR A 391 12.16 23.88 8.70
N ASP A 392 12.49 23.15 9.77
CA ASP A 392 12.82 21.73 9.71
C ASP A 392 11.65 20.89 9.18
N CYS A 393 10.43 21.16 9.65
CA CYS A 393 9.25 20.46 9.15
C CYS A 393 9.01 20.72 7.66
N LEU A 394 9.19 21.96 7.19
CA LEU A 394 8.90 22.35 5.80
C LEU A 394 10.00 21.99 4.81
N HIS A 395 11.27 22.01 5.24
CA HIS A 395 12.44 21.92 4.35
C HIS A 395 13.35 20.71 4.63
N GLU A 396 13.27 20.04 5.79
CA GLU A 396 13.99 18.78 6.04
C GLU A 396 13.05 17.58 5.87
N VAL A 397 11.95 17.56 6.62
CA VAL A 397 10.97 16.45 6.62
C VAL A 397 10.12 16.45 5.35
N MET A 398 9.90 17.64 4.79
CA MET A 398 9.15 17.89 3.57
C MET A 398 9.98 18.71 2.60
N ASP A 399 9.39 18.99 1.44
CA ASP A 399 9.97 19.87 0.43
C ASP A 399 8.92 20.88 -0.04
N VAL A 400 8.84 22.01 0.67
CA VAL A 400 7.87 23.07 0.37
C VAL A 400 8.17 23.79 -0.95
N ASP A 401 9.44 23.93 -1.31
CA ASP A 401 9.86 24.56 -2.56
C ASP A 401 9.44 23.71 -3.76
N ALA A 402 9.72 22.40 -3.72
CA ALA A 402 9.27 21.48 -4.76
C ALA A 402 7.73 21.40 -4.82
N LEU A 403 7.02 21.56 -3.70
CA LEU A 403 5.56 21.63 -3.71
C LEU A 403 5.06 22.89 -4.41
N ARG A 404 5.68 24.04 -4.17
CA ARG A 404 5.37 25.29 -4.89
C ARG A 404 5.63 25.15 -6.38
N GLU A 405 6.78 24.59 -6.77
CA GLU A 405 7.10 24.29 -8.18
C GLU A 405 6.06 23.37 -8.82
N LEU A 406 5.63 22.31 -8.12
CA LEU A 406 4.62 21.38 -8.61
C LEU A 406 3.28 22.07 -8.84
N VAL A 407 2.81 22.88 -7.89
CA VAL A 407 1.53 23.60 -8.02
C VAL A 407 1.58 24.62 -9.15
N VAL A 408 2.70 25.33 -9.33
CA VAL A 408 2.91 26.21 -10.49
C VAL A 408 2.86 25.43 -11.81
N GLY A 409 3.49 24.25 -11.86
CA GLY A 409 3.45 23.37 -13.02
C GLY A 409 2.04 22.84 -13.34
N LEU A 410 1.22 22.60 -12.32
CA LEU A 410 -0.20 22.26 -12.46
C LEU A 410 -1.02 23.45 -13.00
N GLU A 411 -0.80 24.67 -12.48
CA GLU A 411 -1.49 25.88 -12.92
C GLU A 411 -1.17 26.24 -14.39
N HIS A 412 0.07 26.01 -14.83
CA HIS A 412 0.48 26.25 -16.23
C HIS A 412 0.18 25.09 -17.19
N GLY A 413 -0.18 23.90 -16.68
CA GLY A 413 -0.39 22.70 -17.48
C GLY A 413 0.90 22.00 -17.93
N ASP A 414 2.04 22.29 -17.31
CA ASP A 414 3.31 21.59 -17.54
C ASP A 414 3.28 20.15 -17.00
N VAL A 415 2.45 19.92 -15.96
CA VAL A 415 2.18 18.61 -15.37
C VAL A 415 0.75 18.21 -15.73
N ALA A 416 0.61 17.17 -16.53
CA ALA A 416 -0.69 16.64 -16.92
C ALA A 416 -1.35 15.89 -15.75
N VAL A 417 -2.67 16.03 -15.59
CA VAL A 417 -3.46 15.29 -14.60
C VAL A 417 -4.49 14.45 -15.33
N THR A 418 -4.50 13.15 -15.05
CA THR A 418 -5.52 12.21 -15.53
C THR A 418 -6.35 11.71 -14.35
N CYS A 419 -7.67 11.73 -14.46
CA CYS A 419 -8.56 11.23 -13.42
C CYS A 419 -9.16 9.88 -13.83
N ARG A 420 -9.23 8.94 -12.89
CA ARG A 420 -9.78 7.59 -13.10
C ARG A 420 -10.60 7.16 -11.88
N ASP A 421 -11.88 6.89 -12.11
CA ASP A 421 -12.71 6.14 -11.16
C ASP A 421 -12.59 4.64 -11.49
N THR A 422 -12.06 3.87 -10.55
CA THR A 422 -11.87 2.42 -10.65
C THR A 422 -12.77 1.70 -9.64
N THR A 423 -13.21 0.49 -9.96
CA THR A 423 -14.03 -0.32 -9.04
C THR A 423 -13.19 -0.94 -7.92
N GLU A 424 -11.93 -1.24 -8.23
CA GLU A 424 -10.93 -1.82 -7.33
C GLU A 424 -9.62 -1.03 -7.46
N PRO A 425 -8.77 -1.02 -6.42
CA PRO A 425 -7.47 -0.35 -6.49
C PRO A 425 -6.61 -0.92 -7.63
N SER A 426 -5.92 -0.04 -8.36
CA SER A 426 -4.90 -0.42 -9.31
C SER A 426 -3.72 -1.09 -8.61
N VAL A 427 -2.96 -1.90 -9.37
CA VAL A 427 -1.76 -2.58 -8.82
C VAL A 427 -0.71 -1.61 -8.27
N LEU A 428 -0.68 -0.36 -8.75
CA LEU A 428 0.18 0.71 -8.25
C LEU A 428 -0.32 1.30 -6.93
N ALA A 429 -1.62 1.24 -6.65
CA ALA A 429 -2.20 1.67 -5.38
C ALA A 429 -2.03 0.63 -4.27
N HIS A 430 -1.73 -0.63 -4.59
CA HIS A 430 -1.61 -1.72 -3.61
C HIS A 430 -0.60 -1.44 -2.50
N GLU A 431 0.50 -0.77 -2.82
CA GLU A 431 1.54 -0.42 -1.83
C GLU A 431 0.99 0.56 -0.79
N ILE A 432 0.34 1.65 -1.21
CA ILE A 432 -0.16 2.66 -0.27
C ILE A 432 -1.42 2.22 0.48
N VAL A 433 -2.21 1.33 -0.12
CA VAL A 433 -3.36 0.71 0.53
C VAL A 433 -2.92 -0.17 1.70
N ASN A 434 -1.84 -0.95 1.51
CA ASN A 434 -1.22 -1.75 2.57
C ASN A 434 -0.03 -1.04 3.19
N SER A 435 -0.05 0.30 3.17
CA SER A 435 1.12 1.06 3.58
C SER A 435 1.47 0.78 5.01
N GLN A 436 2.77 0.81 5.26
CA GLN A 436 3.26 0.70 6.61
C GLN A 436 2.86 1.96 7.40
N PRO A 437 2.58 1.82 8.70
CA PRO A 437 2.19 2.90 9.61
C PRO A 437 2.94 4.24 9.50
N TYR A 438 4.25 4.26 9.23
CA TYR A 438 5.03 5.50 9.07
C TYR A 438 4.65 6.38 7.87
N THR A 439 3.87 5.85 6.93
CA THR A 439 3.39 6.60 5.76
C THR A 439 2.24 7.54 6.11
N PHE A 440 1.56 7.34 7.25
CA PHE A 440 0.40 8.13 7.61
C PHE A 440 0.76 9.52 8.12
N LEU A 441 -0.11 10.49 7.84
CA LEU A 441 0.09 11.91 8.12
C LEU A 441 -0.72 12.41 9.33
N ASP A 442 -1.50 11.51 9.93
CA ASP A 442 -2.43 11.73 11.03
C ASP A 442 -2.27 10.67 12.13
N ASP A 443 -2.69 11.02 13.34
CA ASP A 443 -2.59 10.21 14.56
C ASP A 443 -3.70 9.15 14.72
N ALA A 444 -4.51 8.86 13.69
CA ALA A 444 -5.59 7.89 13.83
C ALA A 444 -5.04 6.47 14.11
N PRO A 445 -5.60 5.73 15.09
CA PRO A 445 -5.23 4.34 15.35
C PRO A 445 -5.43 3.47 14.10
N LEU A 446 -4.58 2.46 13.90
CA LEU A 446 -4.64 1.55 12.75
C LEU A 446 -5.99 0.88 12.57
N GLU A 447 -6.63 0.47 13.67
CA GLU A 447 -7.91 -0.25 13.64
C GLU A 447 -9.06 0.59 13.09
N GLU A 448 -8.94 1.92 13.20
CA GLU A 448 -9.93 2.88 12.74
C GLU A 448 -9.67 3.33 11.29
N ARG A 449 -8.62 2.80 10.65
CA ARG A 449 -8.21 3.23 9.29
C ARG A 449 -9.04 2.55 8.21
N ARG A 450 -9.67 3.38 7.38
CA ARG A 450 -10.49 2.92 6.25
C ARG A 450 -9.65 2.27 5.16
N SER A 451 -8.40 2.69 4.96
CA SER A 451 -7.50 2.07 3.98
C SER A 451 -7.27 0.57 4.22
N ARG A 452 -7.32 0.09 5.46
CA ARG A 452 -7.19 -1.34 5.77
C ARG A 452 -8.46 -2.15 5.53
N SER A 453 -9.59 -1.48 5.37
CA SER A 453 -10.82 -2.11 4.92
C SER A 453 -10.82 -2.36 3.42
N ILE A 454 -9.71 -2.14 2.71
CA ILE A 454 -9.61 -2.45 1.28
C ILE A 454 -9.08 -3.87 1.15
N SER A 455 -9.91 -4.77 0.62
CA SER A 455 -9.46 -6.13 0.34
C SER A 455 -8.83 -6.22 -1.05
N LEU A 456 -7.57 -6.64 -1.11
CA LEU A 456 -6.89 -6.89 -2.39
C LEU A 456 -7.11 -8.32 -2.87
N ARG A 457 -7.24 -8.50 -4.20
CA ARG A 457 -7.19 -9.82 -4.82
C ARG A 457 -5.78 -10.41 -4.71
N ARG A 458 -5.68 -11.73 -4.52
CA ARG A 458 -4.39 -12.44 -4.56
C ARG A 458 -3.96 -12.65 -6.01
N GLY A 459 -2.83 -12.05 -6.39
CA GLY A 459 -2.22 -12.18 -7.72
C GLY A 459 -2.34 -10.93 -8.58
N LEU A 460 -1.53 -10.84 -9.63
CA LEU A 460 -1.70 -9.81 -10.66
C LEU A 460 -2.91 -10.19 -11.51
N PRO A 461 -3.86 -9.27 -11.77
CA PRO A 461 -4.94 -9.54 -12.70
C PRO A 461 -4.33 -9.88 -14.07
N VAL A 462 -4.73 -11.02 -14.63
CA VAL A 462 -4.18 -11.54 -15.88
C VAL A 462 -4.66 -10.69 -17.06
N ASP A 463 -5.85 -10.10 -16.96
CA ASP A 463 -6.42 -9.16 -17.93
C ASP A 463 -7.03 -7.93 -17.24
N ALA A 464 -6.89 -6.76 -17.88
CA ALA A 464 -7.43 -5.49 -17.37
C ALA A 464 -8.96 -5.46 -17.26
N HIS A 465 -9.65 -6.35 -17.98
CA HIS A 465 -11.11 -6.51 -17.93
C HIS A 465 -11.58 -7.19 -16.64
N ASP A 466 -10.72 -7.98 -15.98
CA ASP A 466 -11.06 -8.73 -14.77
C ASP A 466 -11.19 -7.83 -13.52
N LEU A 467 -10.63 -6.62 -13.57
CA LEU A 467 -10.70 -5.62 -12.51
C LEU A 467 -12.08 -4.93 -12.44
N ALA A 468 -12.82 -4.89 -13.54
CA ALA A 468 -14.09 -4.15 -13.67
C ALA A 468 -15.34 -5.05 -13.72
N THR A 469 -15.19 -6.36 -13.93
CA THR A 469 -16.34 -7.25 -14.15
C THR A 469 -17.04 -7.57 -12.84
N LEU A 470 -18.23 -6.98 -12.65
CA LEU A 470 -19.11 -7.28 -11.53
C LEU A 470 -19.82 -8.61 -11.75
N ASP A 471 -20.20 -9.29 -10.66
CA ASP A 471 -20.95 -10.54 -10.75
C ASP A 471 -22.39 -10.27 -11.26
N PRO A 472 -22.83 -10.89 -12.38
CA PRO A 472 -24.19 -10.74 -12.87
C PRO A 472 -25.26 -11.11 -11.84
N ALA A 473 -24.98 -12.08 -10.96
CA ALA A 473 -25.92 -12.45 -9.90
C ALA A 473 -26.03 -11.36 -8.82
N ALA A 474 -24.93 -10.67 -8.52
CA ALA A 474 -24.93 -9.52 -7.61
C ALA A 474 -25.70 -8.33 -8.20
N ILE A 475 -25.54 -8.07 -9.50
CA ILE A 475 -26.31 -7.03 -10.23
C ILE A 475 -27.81 -7.33 -10.16
N ALA A 476 -28.21 -8.55 -10.51
CA ALA A 476 -29.61 -8.96 -10.49
C ALA A 476 -30.22 -8.82 -9.10
N ARG A 477 -29.50 -9.27 -8.06
CA ARG A 477 -29.94 -9.13 -6.67
C ARG A 477 -30.14 -7.68 -6.24
N VAL A 478 -29.23 -6.77 -6.59
CA VAL A 478 -29.38 -5.36 -6.22
C VAL A 478 -30.51 -4.69 -7.00
N ARG A 479 -30.72 -5.06 -8.28
CA ARG A 479 -31.89 -4.62 -9.06
C ARG A 479 -33.20 -5.07 -8.42
N ASP A 480 -33.29 -6.33 -7.99
CA ASP A 480 -34.47 -6.84 -7.29
C ASP A 480 -34.69 -6.14 -5.95
N GLU A 481 -33.63 -5.90 -5.17
CA GLU A 481 -33.70 -5.19 -3.87
C GLU A 481 -33.99 -3.69 -4.02
N ALA A 482 -33.66 -3.07 -5.16
CA ALA A 482 -33.91 -1.65 -5.45
C ALA A 482 -35.22 -1.41 -6.21
N ARG A 483 -35.84 -2.46 -6.76
CA ARG A 483 -37.08 -2.39 -7.50
C ARG A 483 -38.19 -1.83 -6.61
N PRO A 484 -38.95 -0.81 -7.07
CA PRO A 484 -40.13 -0.36 -6.37
C PRO A 484 -41.20 -1.46 -6.34
N ASP A 485 -41.65 -1.78 -5.13
CA ASP A 485 -42.78 -2.67 -4.85
C ASP A 485 -43.72 -2.00 -3.82
N PRO A 486 -44.37 -0.87 -4.19
CA PRO A 486 -45.30 -0.18 -3.31
C PRO A 486 -46.46 -1.09 -2.94
N ARG A 487 -46.80 -1.13 -1.66
CA ARG A 487 -47.82 -2.04 -1.08
C ARG A 487 -49.15 -1.35 -0.84
N ASP A 488 -49.16 -0.03 -0.85
CA ASP A 488 -50.34 0.80 -0.66
C ASP A 488 -50.24 2.11 -1.46
N VAL A 489 -51.32 2.90 -1.35
CA VAL A 489 -51.49 4.17 -2.06
C VAL A 489 -50.47 5.23 -1.61
N ASP A 490 -50.02 5.19 -0.35
CA ASP A 490 -49.07 6.15 0.19
C ASP A 490 -47.63 5.84 -0.25
N GLU A 491 -47.23 4.56 -0.28
CA GLU A 491 -45.93 4.12 -0.83
C GLU A 491 -45.82 4.43 -2.33
N LEU A 492 -46.93 4.35 -3.09
CA LEU A 492 -46.96 4.80 -4.49
C LEU A 492 -46.78 6.32 -4.61
N HIS A 493 -47.36 7.11 -3.71
CA HIS A 493 -47.17 8.56 -3.67
C HIS A 493 -45.71 8.93 -3.37
N ASP A 494 -45.07 8.25 -2.42
CA ASP A 494 -43.65 8.44 -2.11
C ASP A 494 -42.74 8.11 -3.31
N LEU A 495 -43.11 7.08 -4.09
CA LEU A 495 -42.42 6.77 -5.35
C LEU A 495 -42.56 7.93 -6.35
N LEU A 496 -43.74 8.52 -6.52
CA LEU A 496 -43.98 9.68 -7.38
C LEU A 496 -43.30 10.97 -6.89
N LEU A 497 -43.04 11.10 -5.59
CA LEU A 497 -42.24 12.21 -5.05
C LEU A 497 -40.75 12.03 -5.36
N SER A 498 -40.29 10.77 -5.41
CA SER A 498 -38.91 10.39 -5.73
C SER A 498 -38.63 10.40 -7.23
N LEU A 499 -39.61 10.00 -8.04
CA LEU A 499 -39.57 9.96 -9.50
C LEU A 499 -40.46 11.05 -10.08
N VAL A 500 -39.85 12.06 -10.70
CA VAL A 500 -40.58 13.23 -11.26
C VAL A 500 -41.71 12.80 -12.20
N VAL A 501 -41.50 11.76 -13.00
CA VAL A 501 -42.51 11.11 -13.85
C VAL A 501 -42.37 9.59 -13.78
N VAL A 502 -43.49 8.87 -13.83
CA VAL A 502 -43.55 7.41 -13.76
C VAL A 502 -44.52 6.87 -14.81
N ARG A 503 -44.16 5.76 -15.46
CA ARG A 503 -45.08 5.03 -16.34
C ARG A 503 -46.11 4.22 -15.55
N PRO A 504 -47.39 4.23 -15.93
CA PRO A 504 -48.40 3.45 -15.25
C PRO A 504 -48.13 1.96 -15.42
N ARG A 505 -48.19 1.22 -14.32
CA ARG A 505 -48.18 -0.25 -14.33
C ARG A 505 -49.59 -0.78 -14.09
N PRO A 506 -50.00 -1.89 -14.74
CA PRO A 506 -51.34 -2.45 -14.59
C PRO A 506 -51.74 -2.73 -13.13
N GLU A 507 -50.76 -3.14 -12.33
CA GLU A 507 -50.87 -3.45 -10.91
C GLU A 507 -51.20 -2.24 -10.01
N TRP A 508 -50.95 -1.00 -10.47
CA TRP A 508 -51.11 0.22 -9.67
C TRP A 508 -52.21 1.17 -10.19
N LEU A 509 -52.95 0.77 -11.23
CA LEU A 509 -53.93 1.65 -11.90
C LEU A 509 -55.03 2.16 -10.95
N ASP A 510 -55.53 1.30 -10.06
CA ASP A 510 -56.55 1.67 -9.08
C ASP A 510 -56.01 2.73 -8.09
N TRP A 511 -54.74 2.60 -7.67
CA TRP A 511 -54.09 3.54 -6.76
C TRP A 511 -53.77 4.88 -7.43
N PHE A 512 -53.38 4.88 -8.72
CA PHE A 512 -53.23 6.12 -9.48
C PHE A 512 -54.57 6.88 -9.58
N ALA A 513 -55.67 6.18 -9.82
CA ALA A 513 -57.00 6.78 -9.86
C ALA A 513 -57.43 7.33 -8.49
N GLU A 514 -57.12 6.63 -7.40
CA GLU A 514 -57.37 7.10 -6.03
C GLU A 514 -56.56 8.36 -5.69
N LEU A 515 -55.26 8.38 -6.01
CA LEU A 515 -54.39 9.55 -5.82
C LEU A 515 -54.83 10.74 -6.67
N ALA A 516 -55.29 10.50 -7.90
CA ALA A 516 -55.88 11.55 -8.75
C ALA A 516 -57.17 12.11 -8.13
N GLY A 517 -58.04 11.23 -7.63
CA GLY A 517 -59.28 11.62 -6.95
C GLY A 517 -59.04 12.44 -5.68
N ALA A 518 -57.95 12.15 -4.96
CA ALA A 518 -57.50 12.91 -3.80
C ALA A 518 -56.72 14.18 -4.16
N GLY A 519 -56.41 14.43 -5.44
CA GLY A 519 -55.62 15.57 -5.90
C GLY A 519 -54.12 15.49 -5.57
N ARG A 520 -53.61 14.29 -5.28
CA ARG A 520 -52.20 14.02 -4.92
C ARG A 520 -51.34 13.61 -6.10
N ALA A 521 -51.93 13.09 -7.18
CA ALA A 521 -51.24 12.75 -8.41
C ALA A 521 -51.99 13.28 -9.64
N ALA A 522 -51.29 13.43 -10.76
CA ALA A 522 -51.86 13.88 -12.02
C ALA A 522 -51.28 13.09 -13.20
N ALA A 523 -52.16 12.78 -14.16
CA ALA A 523 -51.78 12.19 -15.44
C ALA A 523 -51.19 13.27 -16.37
N VAL A 524 -50.14 12.90 -17.08
CA VAL A 524 -49.32 13.75 -17.94
C VAL A 524 -49.22 13.07 -19.30
N ALA A 525 -49.80 13.67 -20.34
CA ALA A 525 -49.71 13.15 -21.70
C ALA A 525 -48.43 13.65 -22.38
N LEU A 526 -47.50 12.76 -22.69
CA LEU A 526 -46.21 13.07 -23.32
C LEU A 526 -46.01 12.19 -24.56
N ALA A 527 -45.89 12.82 -25.74
CA ALA A 527 -45.64 12.13 -27.01
C ALA A 527 -46.59 10.95 -27.33
N GLY A 528 -47.82 10.95 -26.79
CA GLY A 528 -48.80 9.87 -26.97
C GLY A 528 -48.75 8.77 -25.91
N GLU A 529 -47.85 8.86 -24.93
CA GLU A 529 -47.83 8.03 -23.72
C GLU A 529 -48.48 8.78 -22.55
N GLU A 530 -49.21 8.05 -21.70
CA GLU A 530 -49.74 8.55 -20.43
C GLU A 530 -48.72 8.25 -19.32
N LEU A 531 -48.18 9.30 -18.69
CA LEU A 531 -47.30 9.22 -17.52
C LEU A 531 -48.00 9.79 -16.29
N TRP A 532 -47.47 9.52 -15.12
CA TRP A 532 -48.01 9.99 -13.84
C TRP A 532 -46.94 10.76 -13.06
N CYS A 533 -47.35 11.82 -12.38
CA CYS A 533 -46.50 12.60 -11.48
C CYS A 533 -47.25 12.95 -10.19
N ALA A 534 -46.53 13.21 -9.10
CA ALA A 534 -47.10 13.78 -7.89
C ALA A 534 -47.53 15.25 -8.15
N ALA A 535 -48.62 15.69 -7.55
CA ALA A 535 -49.14 17.06 -7.68
C ALA A 535 -48.08 18.11 -7.26
N GLU A 536 -47.26 17.78 -6.26
CA GLU A 536 -46.14 18.58 -5.74
C GLU A 536 -45.01 18.75 -6.76
N ARG A 537 -44.90 17.85 -7.76
CA ARG A 537 -43.89 17.88 -8.82
C ARG A 537 -44.39 18.51 -10.13
N ALA A 538 -45.62 19.01 -10.17
CA ALA A 538 -46.23 19.56 -11.38
C ALA A 538 -45.40 20.69 -12.03
N GLN A 539 -44.82 21.61 -11.24
CA GLN A 539 -43.94 22.67 -11.76
C GLN A 539 -42.65 22.12 -12.38
N GLN A 540 -42.09 21.05 -11.81
CA GLN A 540 -40.91 20.37 -12.34
C GLN A 540 -41.21 19.70 -13.68
N VAL A 541 -42.37 19.06 -13.81
CA VAL A 541 -42.83 18.44 -15.06
C VAL A 541 -43.01 19.49 -16.15
N THR A 542 -43.63 20.64 -15.85
CA THR A 542 -43.79 21.74 -16.82
C THR A 542 -42.44 22.35 -17.23
N ALA A 543 -41.47 22.41 -16.32
CA ALA A 543 -40.11 22.87 -16.63
C ALA A 543 -39.35 21.88 -17.54
N LEU A 544 -39.52 20.57 -17.33
CA LEU A 544 -38.90 19.53 -18.17
C LEU A 544 -39.53 19.42 -19.56
N PHE A 545 -40.85 19.64 -19.65
CA PHE A 545 -41.63 19.44 -20.86
C PHE A 545 -42.41 20.71 -21.23
N PRO A 546 -41.76 21.65 -21.96
CA PRO A 546 -42.41 22.88 -22.40
C PRO A 546 -43.64 22.59 -23.26
N GLY A 547 -44.82 23.02 -22.81
CA GLY A 547 -46.10 22.80 -23.50
C GLY A 547 -47.05 21.83 -22.80
N THR A 548 -46.61 21.16 -21.74
CA THR A 548 -47.45 20.24 -20.94
C THR A 548 -48.01 20.95 -19.71
N THR A 549 -49.34 21.07 -19.62
CA THR A 549 -50.02 21.62 -18.44
C THR A 549 -50.52 20.49 -17.56
N VAL A 550 -49.99 20.41 -16.33
CA VAL A 550 -50.45 19.47 -15.31
C VAL A 550 -51.46 20.19 -14.42
N ALA A 551 -52.69 19.68 -14.37
CA ALA A 551 -53.73 20.23 -13.49
C ALA A 551 -53.51 19.71 -12.05
N ALA A 552 -52.78 20.47 -11.23
CA ALA A 552 -52.55 20.15 -9.83
C ALA A 552 -53.22 21.19 -8.91
N PRO A 553 -53.90 20.77 -7.82
CA PRO A 553 -54.57 21.68 -6.89
C PRO A 553 -53.60 22.47 -5.99
N ILE A 554 -52.33 22.05 -5.91
CA ILE A 554 -51.30 22.68 -5.10
C ILE A 554 -50.46 23.59 -6.01
N ALA A 555 -50.45 24.90 -5.74
CA ALA A 555 -49.42 25.78 -6.28
C ALA A 555 -48.12 25.46 -5.53
N GLY A 556 -47.13 24.88 -6.23
CA GLY A 556 -45.84 24.55 -5.60
C GLY A 556 -45.20 25.77 -4.94
N ASP A 557 -44.68 25.59 -3.72
CA ASP A 557 -43.88 26.60 -3.02
C ASP A 557 -42.55 26.80 -3.77
N GLY A 558 -42.48 27.83 -4.61
CA GLY A 558 -41.25 28.20 -5.31
C GLY A 558 -41.46 29.08 -6.53
N GLY A 559 -41.71 30.38 -6.33
CA GLY A 559 -41.75 31.40 -7.40
C GLY A 559 -40.37 31.75 -7.99
N GLY A 560 -39.43 30.80 -8.03
CA GLY A 560 -38.14 30.98 -8.70
C GLY A 560 -38.15 30.28 -10.05
N ASP A 561 -37.51 30.87 -11.07
CA ASP A 561 -37.25 30.19 -12.34
C ASP A 561 -36.54 28.86 -12.06
N LEU A 562 -37.26 27.75 -12.19
CA LEU A 562 -36.68 26.42 -12.08
C LEU A 562 -35.83 26.15 -13.32
N ASP A 563 -34.53 25.99 -13.12
CA ASP A 563 -33.61 25.57 -14.16
C ASP A 563 -33.95 24.16 -14.65
N ALA A 564 -34.37 24.04 -15.91
CA ALA A 564 -34.76 22.78 -16.53
C ALA A 564 -33.63 21.73 -16.47
N GLU A 565 -32.37 22.16 -16.54
CA GLU A 565 -31.22 21.25 -16.43
C GLU A 565 -31.09 20.65 -15.02
N SER A 566 -31.25 21.49 -13.98
CA SER A 566 -31.25 21.02 -12.59
C SER A 566 -32.41 20.08 -12.29
N VAL A 567 -33.59 20.32 -12.87
CA VAL A 567 -34.74 19.44 -12.72
C VAL A 567 -34.51 18.10 -13.44
N ALA A 568 -33.89 18.12 -14.62
CA ALA A 568 -33.54 16.90 -15.36
C ALA A 568 -32.56 16.04 -14.58
N ALA A 569 -31.54 16.65 -13.97
CA ALA A 569 -30.62 15.94 -13.08
C ALA A 569 -31.34 15.32 -11.87
N SER A 570 -32.30 16.02 -11.26
CA SER A 570 -33.11 15.47 -10.17
C SER A 570 -33.99 14.30 -10.61
N ALA A 571 -34.59 14.36 -11.80
CA ALA A 571 -35.39 13.26 -12.34
C ALA A 571 -34.52 12.02 -12.58
N LEU A 572 -33.38 12.19 -13.25
CA LEU A 572 -32.44 11.10 -13.51
C LEU A 572 -31.89 10.48 -12.23
N ARG A 573 -31.64 11.31 -11.20
CA ARG A 573 -31.21 10.84 -9.87
C ARG A 573 -32.18 9.79 -9.33
N GLY A 574 -33.47 10.11 -9.30
CA GLY A 574 -34.51 9.18 -8.83
C GLY A 574 -34.52 7.86 -9.60
N HIS A 575 -34.44 7.90 -10.94
CA HIS A 575 -34.42 6.67 -11.75
C HIS A 575 -33.15 5.82 -11.53
N LEU A 576 -31.98 6.46 -11.39
CA LEU A 576 -30.72 5.76 -11.15
C LEU A 576 -30.67 5.05 -9.78
N GLU A 577 -31.45 5.50 -8.79
CA GLU A 577 -31.56 4.83 -7.50
C GLU A 577 -32.33 3.50 -7.54
N LEU A 578 -32.98 3.19 -8.66
CA LEU A 578 -33.87 2.04 -8.81
C LEU A 578 -33.40 1.02 -9.86
N LEU A 579 -32.69 1.46 -10.91
CA LEU A 579 -32.40 0.63 -12.09
C LEU A 579 -31.10 -0.19 -12.01
N GLY A 580 -30.15 0.19 -11.13
CA GLY A 580 -28.78 -0.33 -11.18
C GLY A 580 -28.02 0.16 -12.42
N PRO A 581 -27.03 -0.59 -12.93
CA PRO A 581 -26.31 -0.22 -14.16
C PRO A 581 -27.26 -0.12 -15.36
N VAL A 582 -27.26 1.00 -16.07
CA VAL A 582 -28.20 1.29 -17.17
C VAL A 582 -27.54 2.14 -18.26
N THR A 583 -27.94 1.97 -19.53
CA THR A 583 -27.44 2.81 -20.63
C THR A 583 -28.22 4.12 -20.74
N SER A 584 -27.63 5.12 -21.41
CA SER A 584 -28.29 6.41 -21.68
C SER A 584 -29.63 6.27 -22.38
N GLU A 585 -29.76 5.32 -23.31
CA GLU A 585 -30.98 5.11 -24.09
C GLU A 585 -32.11 4.54 -23.23
N LEU A 586 -31.80 3.58 -22.36
CA LEU A 586 -32.79 3.01 -21.46
C LEU A 586 -33.21 4.05 -20.41
N LEU A 587 -32.26 4.84 -19.90
CA LEU A 587 -32.56 5.89 -18.93
C LEU A 587 -33.43 7.01 -19.53
N ALA A 588 -33.17 7.42 -20.79
CA ALA A 588 -34.04 8.35 -21.52
C ALA A 588 -35.44 7.78 -21.72
N THR A 589 -35.52 6.48 -22.00
CA THR A 589 -36.80 5.77 -22.14
C THR A 589 -37.56 5.75 -20.81
N GLU A 590 -36.95 5.37 -19.70
CA GLU A 590 -37.59 5.27 -18.38
C GLU A 590 -38.00 6.63 -17.79
N SER A 591 -37.19 7.67 -18.01
CA SER A 591 -37.47 9.04 -17.53
C SER A 591 -38.35 9.87 -18.48
N ALA A 592 -38.66 9.33 -19.66
CA ALA A 592 -39.32 10.03 -20.77
C ALA A 592 -38.63 11.34 -21.21
N LEU A 593 -37.36 11.55 -20.82
CA LEU A 593 -36.59 12.73 -21.19
C LEU A 593 -35.98 12.58 -22.60
N PRO A 594 -35.85 13.68 -23.35
CA PRO A 594 -35.10 13.67 -24.61
C PRO A 594 -33.64 13.26 -24.38
N ALA A 595 -33.07 12.52 -25.32
CA ALA A 595 -31.67 12.07 -25.25
C ALA A 595 -30.67 13.23 -25.02
N SER A 596 -30.95 14.42 -25.55
CA SER A 596 -30.14 15.63 -25.33
C SER A 596 -30.15 16.12 -23.87
N ALA A 597 -31.30 16.05 -23.19
CA ALA A 597 -31.41 16.43 -21.79
C ALA A 597 -30.67 15.42 -20.89
N VAL A 598 -30.77 14.12 -21.23
CA VAL A 598 -30.04 13.06 -20.53
C VAL A 598 -28.53 13.21 -20.69
N ALA A 599 -28.06 13.52 -21.89
CA ALA A 599 -26.65 13.74 -22.19
C ALA A 599 -26.04 14.95 -21.45
N ILE A 600 -26.85 15.94 -21.06
CA ILE A 600 -26.41 17.10 -20.26
C ILE A 600 -26.48 16.81 -18.76
N ALA A 601 -27.56 16.15 -18.31
CA ALA A 601 -27.80 15.91 -16.89
C ALA A 601 -26.89 14.83 -16.28
N LEU A 602 -26.50 13.80 -17.04
CA LEU A 602 -25.63 12.72 -16.56
C LEU A 602 -24.21 13.21 -16.17
N PRO A 603 -23.48 13.98 -17.01
CA PRO A 603 -22.21 14.58 -16.62
C PRO A 603 -22.29 15.47 -15.39
N ARG A 604 -23.44 16.14 -15.17
CA ARG A 604 -23.66 16.94 -13.95
C ARG A 604 -23.75 16.05 -12.72
N LEU A 605 -24.48 14.94 -12.79
CA LEU A 605 -24.56 13.95 -11.71
C LEU A 605 -23.21 13.24 -11.47
N GLU A 606 -22.39 13.08 -12.51
CA GLU A 606 -21.00 12.59 -12.42
C GLU A 606 -20.09 13.59 -11.70
N ALA A 607 -20.18 14.87 -12.05
CA ALA A 607 -19.42 15.95 -11.42
C ALA A 607 -19.82 16.16 -9.94
N GLU A 608 -21.11 15.98 -9.64
CA GLU A 608 -21.62 15.89 -8.27
C GLU A 608 -21.22 14.58 -7.57
N GLY A 609 -20.66 13.60 -8.31
CA GLY A 609 -20.22 12.27 -7.87
C GLY A 609 -21.34 11.33 -7.37
N PHE A 610 -22.59 11.61 -7.75
CA PHE A 610 -23.73 10.77 -7.45
C PHE A 610 -23.76 9.49 -8.31
N ALA A 611 -23.44 9.64 -9.61
CA ALA A 611 -23.44 8.56 -10.58
C ALA A 611 -22.01 8.30 -11.08
N LEU A 612 -21.74 7.04 -11.44
CA LEU A 612 -20.49 6.64 -12.09
C LEU A 612 -20.77 6.10 -13.47
N ARG A 613 -19.82 6.36 -14.36
CA ARG A 613 -19.83 5.95 -15.76
C ARG A 613 -18.82 4.82 -15.97
N GLY A 614 -19.21 3.79 -16.70
CA GLY A 614 -18.35 2.64 -16.96
C GLY A 614 -19.03 1.49 -17.67
N ASN A 615 -18.35 0.36 -17.76
CA ASN A 615 -18.88 -0.89 -18.31
C ASN A 615 -19.04 -1.88 -17.15
N PHE A 616 -20.23 -1.97 -16.57
CA PHE A 616 -20.47 -2.72 -15.32
C PHE A 616 -21.16 -4.06 -15.56
N ASP A 617 -22.30 -4.04 -16.27
CA ASP A 617 -23.10 -5.22 -16.60
C ASP A 617 -22.65 -5.77 -17.98
N PRO A 618 -22.04 -6.97 -18.05
CA PRO A 618 -21.58 -7.53 -19.32
C PRO A 618 -22.73 -7.88 -20.28
N ALA A 619 -23.98 -7.95 -19.80
CA ALA A 619 -25.15 -8.18 -20.66
C ALA A 619 -25.56 -6.94 -21.46
N LEU A 620 -25.14 -5.75 -21.04
CA LEU A 620 -25.44 -4.48 -21.72
C LEU A 620 -24.23 -4.05 -22.55
N GLN A 621 -24.47 -3.66 -23.81
CA GLN A 621 -23.45 -3.09 -24.66
C GLN A 621 -23.52 -1.56 -24.66
N GLY A 622 -22.34 -0.93 -24.70
CA GLY A 622 -22.21 0.52 -24.64
C GLY A 622 -21.93 1.04 -23.23
N GLU A 623 -21.80 2.36 -23.15
CA GLU A 623 -21.50 3.07 -21.91
C GLU A 623 -22.69 2.98 -20.93
N GLN A 624 -22.40 2.65 -19.67
CA GLN A 624 -23.39 2.47 -18.63
C GLN A 624 -23.18 3.47 -17.49
N TRP A 625 -24.29 3.78 -16.83
CA TRP A 625 -24.39 4.69 -15.71
C TRP A 625 -25.02 3.95 -14.53
N CYS A 626 -24.49 4.15 -13.33
CA CYS A 626 -25.03 3.54 -12.12
C CYS A 626 -24.95 4.52 -10.96
N ALA A 627 -25.99 4.57 -10.12
CA ALA A 627 -25.92 5.30 -8.85
C ALA A 627 -24.81 4.69 -7.97
N ARG A 628 -23.93 5.53 -7.43
CA ARG A 628 -22.79 5.12 -6.61
C ARG A 628 -23.19 4.17 -5.48
N ARG A 629 -24.30 4.48 -4.79
CA ARG A 629 -24.84 3.68 -3.67
C ARG A 629 -25.21 2.25 -4.09
N LEU A 630 -25.81 2.08 -5.27
CA LEU A 630 -26.17 0.76 -5.78
C LEU A 630 -24.93 -0.01 -6.23
N LEU A 631 -24.00 0.68 -6.91
CA LEU A 631 -22.75 0.09 -7.36
C LEU A 631 -21.92 -0.45 -6.18
N LEU A 632 -21.85 0.29 -5.08
CA LEU A 632 -21.24 -0.15 -3.81
C LEU A 632 -21.84 -1.45 -3.28
N ARG A 633 -23.17 -1.59 -3.29
CA ARG A 633 -23.85 -2.82 -2.86
C ARG A 633 -23.54 -4.00 -3.78
N ILE A 634 -23.55 -3.78 -5.10
CA ILE A 634 -23.22 -4.80 -6.11
C ILE A 634 -21.79 -5.28 -5.88
N HIS A 635 -20.86 -4.35 -5.66
CA HIS A 635 -19.46 -4.66 -5.40
C HIS A 635 -19.30 -5.46 -4.10
N GLY A 636 -19.95 -5.03 -3.01
CA GLY A 636 -19.92 -5.76 -1.73
C GLY A 636 -20.44 -7.20 -1.83
N TYR A 637 -21.53 -7.43 -2.57
CA TYR A 637 -22.02 -8.79 -2.81
C TYR A 637 -21.08 -9.62 -3.69
N THR A 638 -20.49 -9.01 -4.72
CA THR A 638 -19.50 -9.66 -5.60
C THR A 638 -18.29 -10.13 -4.77
N GLN A 639 -17.73 -9.26 -3.94
CA GLN A 639 -16.61 -9.60 -3.07
C GLN A 639 -16.97 -10.70 -2.07
N GLN A 640 -18.13 -10.62 -1.41
CA GLN A 640 -18.55 -11.64 -0.44
C GLN A 640 -18.65 -13.02 -1.07
N ARG A 641 -19.14 -13.13 -2.32
CA ARG A 641 -19.16 -14.41 -3.05
C ARG A 641 -17.75 -14.91 -3.32
N LEU A 642 -16.87 -14.07 -3.88
CA LEU A 642 -15.48 -14.44 -4.17
C LEU A 642 -14.73 -14.86 -2.91
N ARG A 643 -14.97 -14.22 -1.76
CA ARG A 643 -14.38 -14.62 -0.47
C ARG A 643 -14.83 -16.01 -0.04
N ARG A 644 -16.09 -16.37 -0.27
CA ARG A 644 -16.60 -17.72 0.03
C ARG A 644 -15.97 -18.79 -0.87
N GLU A 645 -15.56 -18.45 -2.09
CA GLU A 645 -14.91 -19.39 -3.01
C GLU A 645 -13.45 -19.70 -2.61
N ILE A 646 -12.78 -18.75 -1.97
CA ILE A 646 -11.35 -18.83 -1.60
C ILE A 646 -11.19 -18.92 -0.06
N GLU A 647 -12.23 -19.35 0.64
CA GLU A 647 -12.20 -19.40 2.10
C GLU A 647 -11.12 -20.39 2.56
N PRO A 648 -10.10 -19.92 3.31
CA PRO A 648 -9.03 -20.80 3.75
C PRO A 648 -9.59 -21.83 4.73
N VAL A 649 -9.37 -23.10 4.42
CA VAL A 649 -9.73 -24.19 5.33
C VAL A 649 -8.83 -24.19 6.57
N THR A 650 -9.31 -24.76 7.66
CA THR A 650 -8.50 -24.85 8.89
C THR A 650 -7.23 -25.69 8.65
N ALA A 651 -6.18 -25.45 9.44
CA ALA A 651 -4.96 -26.28 9.38
C ALA A 651 -5.27 -27.78 9.57
N GLN A 652 -6.31 -28.11 10.36
CA GLN A 652 -6.76 -29.49 10.56
C GLN A 652 -7.36 -30.08 9.28
N ASP A 653 -8.18 -29.33 8.55
CA ASP A 653 -8.79 -29.77 7.29
C ASP A 653 -7.73 -29.89 6.20
N PHE A 654 -6.79 -28.93 6.13
CA PHE A 654 -5.66 -28.99 5.21
C PHE A 654 -4.79 -30.23 5.49
N MET A 655 -4.43 -30.50 6.75
CA MET A 655 -3.65 -31.69 7.10
C MET A 655 -4.41 -32.99 6.77
N ARG A 656 -5.73 -33.05 7.04
CA ARG A 656 -6.56 -34.19 6.64
C ARG A 656 -6.57 -34.38 5.12
N PHE A 657 -6.68 -33.30 4.35
CA PHE A 657 -6.59 -33.34 2.90
C PHE A 657 -5.21 -33.84 2.44
N VAL A 658 -4.11 -33.23 2.90
CA VAL A 658 -2.74 -33.57 2.48
C VAL A 658 -2.41 -35.03 2.78
N LEU A 659 -2.72 -35.53 3.98
CA LEU A 659 -2.45 -36.92 4.36
C LEU A 659 -3.24 -37.93 3.51
N ARG A 660 -4.49 -37.60 3.15
CA ARG A 660 -5.32 -38.43 2.26
C ARG A 660 -4.89 -38.33 0.80
N TRP A 661 -4.54 -37.13 0.33
CA TRP A 661 -4.04 -36.86 -1.01
C TRP A 661 -2.72 -37.60 -1.27
N GLN A 662 -1.81 -37.54 -0.29
CA GLN A 662 -0.53 -38.24 -0.28
C GLN A 662 -0.65 -39.75 0.01
N ARG A 663 -1.87 -40.26 0.26
CA ARG A 663 -2.16 -41.69 0.50
C ARG A 663 -1.50 -42.27 1.77
N VAL A 664 -1.15 -41.42 2.74
CA VAL A 664 -0.52 -41.80 4.01
C VAL A 664 -1.56 -42.08 5.10
N ALA A 665 -2.75 -41.50 4.99
CA ALA A 665 -3.83 -41.76 5.92
C ALA A 665 -4.32 -43.23 5.82
N PRO A 666 -4.70 -43.87 6.94
CA PRO A 666 -5.36 -45.17 6.93
C PRO A 666 -6.53 -45.19 5.93
N ASP A 667 -6.75 -46.34 5.28
CA ASP A 667 -7.79 -46.56 4.26
C ASP A 667 -7.64 -45.75 2.96
N THR A 668 -6.56 -44.97 2.80
CA THR A 668 -6.25 -44.26 1.53
C THR A 668 -5.07 -44.84 0.76
N GLN A 669 -4.32 -45.76 1.37
CA GLN A 669 -3.16 -46.42 0.77
C GLN A 669 -3.55 -47.19 -0.49
N ARG A 670 -2.63 -47.26 -1.45
CA ARG A 670 -2.79 -48.06 -2.67
C ARG A 670 -2.40 -49.52 -2.39
N GLU A 671 -2.77 -50.42 -3.30
CA GLU A 671 -2.45 -51.85 -3.19
C GLU A 671 -1.79 -52.39 -4.45
N GLY A 672 -0.86 -53.33 -4.27
CA GLY A 672 -0.20 -54.08 -5.32
C GLY A 672 0.69 -53.25 -6.26
N ARG A 673 1.15 -53.91 -7.33
CA ARG A 673 2.13 -53.35 -8.29
C ARG A 673 1.62 -52.12 -9.04
N ALA A 674 0.34 -52.13 -9.47
CA ALA A 674 -0.26 -50.98 -10.15
C ALA A 674 -0.41 -49.76 -9.20
N GLY A 675 -0.72 -50.02 -7.92
CA GLY A 675 -0.77 -49.00 -6.89
C GLY A 675 0.58 -48.34 -6.61
N LEU A 676 1.66 -49.13 -6.65
CA LEU A 676 3.03 -48.64 -6.55
C LEU A 676 3.40 -47.71 -7.71
N ALA A 677 3.13 -48.11 -8.95
CA ALA A 677 3.40 -47.28 -10.13
C ALA A 677 2.65 -45.93 -10.08
N ALA A 678 1.38 -45.92 -9.67
CA ALA A 678 0.61 -44.70 -9.49
C ALA A 678 1.17 -43.79 -8.37
N THR A 679 1.70 -44.39 -7.30
CA THR A 679 2.35 -43.66 -6.21
C THR A 679 3.66 -43.01 -6.68
N ILE A 680 4.44 -43.71 -7.50
CA ILE A 680 5.66 -43.19 -8.11
C ILE A 680 5.33 -42.02 -9.04
N ALA A 681 4.31 -42.16 -9.91
CA ALA A 681 3.87 -41.08 -10.79
C ALA A 681 3.44 -39.80 -10.03
N GLN A 682 2.87 -39.94 -8.82
CA GLN A 682 2.50 -38.80 -8.00
C GLN A 682 3.72 -38.12 -7.33
N LEU A 683 4.79 -38.88 -7.05
CA LEU A 683 5.97 -38.41 -6.33
C LEU A 683 7.19 -38.13 -7.23
N GLN A 684 7.09 -38.40 -8.53
CA GLN A 684 8.20 -38.23 -9.46
C GLN A 684 8.69 -36.78 -9.51
N GLY A 685 10.00 -36.61 -9.59
CA GLY A 685 10.66 -35.31 -9.52
C GLY A 685 11.14 -34.93 -8.12
N PHE A 686 10.73 -35.67 -7.07
CA PHE A 686 11.20 -35.46 -5.70
C PHE A 686 12.42 -36.33 -5.39
N GLU A 687 13.58 -35.72 -5.14
CA GLU A 687 14.81 -36.44 -4.80
C GLU A 687 14.97 -36.61 -3.29
N ILE A 688 15.07 -37.87 -2.84
CA ILE A 688 15.33 -38.22 -1.44
C ILE A 688 16.35 -39.36 -1.36
N PRO A 689 16.98 -39.62 -0.21
CA PRO A 689 17.87 -40.75 -0.04
C PRO A 689 17.28 -42.07 -0.55
N ALA A 690 18.04 -42.81 -1.35
CA ALA A 690 17.60 -44.06 -1.97
C ALA A 690 17.00 -45.04 -0.95
N GLY A 691 17.60 -45.17 0.24
CA GLY A 691 17.09 -46.06 1.29
C GLY A 691 15.74 -45.63 1.88
N THR A 692 15.41 -44.34 1.84
CA THR A 692 14.18 -43.77 2.42
C THR A 692 12.94 -44.10 1.57
N TRP A 693 13.12 -44.34 0.26
CA TRP A 693 12.03 -44.78 -0.61
C TRP A 693 11.38 -46.08 -0.12
N GLU A 694 12.18 -47.12 0.12
CA GLU A 694 11.67 -48.43 0.51
C GLU A 694 11.43 -48.61 2.00
N SER A 695 12.08 -47.81 2.86
CA SER A 695 11.89 -47.91 4.32
C SER A 695 10.69 -47.10 4.81
N ASP A 696 10.52 -45.87 4.33
CA ASP A 696 9.55 -44.93 4.91
C ASP A 696 8.47 -44.51 3.89
N VAL A 697 8.85 -44.16 2.65
CA VAL A 697 7.93 -43.46 1.74
C VAL A 697 6.91 -44.39 1.08
N LEU A 698 7.37 -45.48 0.48
CA LEU A 698 6.52 -46.45 -0.23
C LEU A 698 5.67 -47.29 0.72
N PRO A 699 6.20 -47.83 1.85
CA PRO A 699 5.39 -48.61 2.79
C PRO A 699 4.25 -47.82 3.43
N MET A 700 4.43 -46.50 3.63
CA MET A 700 3.36 -45.64 4.14
C MET A 700 2.23 -45.39 3.13
N ARG A 701 2.46 -45.61 1.84
CA ARG A 701 1.52 -45.27 0.75
C ARG A 701 0.97 -46.48 0.01
N VAL A 702 1.65 -47.62 0.11
CA VAL A 702 1.26 -48.88 -0.51
C VAL A 702 1.13 -49.94 0.58
N SER A 703 -0.12 -50.39 0.80
CA SER A 703 -0.42 -51.43 1.77
C SER A 703 0.26 -52.74 1.37
N GLY A 704 0.97 -53.35 2.33
CA GLY A 704 1.73 -54.58 2.12
C GLY A 704 2.83 -54.44 1.06
N TYR A 705 3.53 -53.30 1.00
CA TYR A 705 4.64 -53.09 0.07
C TYR A 705 5.69 -54.23 0.13
N HIS A 706 6.07 -54.75 -1.04
CA HIS A 706 7.17 -55.70 -1.21
C HIS A 706 8.21 -55.10 -2.18
N SER A 707 9.49 -55.13 -1.82
CA SER A 707 10.59 -54.58 -2.64
C SER A 707 10.65 -55.17 -4.05
N ALA A 708 10.31 -56.46 -4.19
CA ALA A 708 10.24 -57.14 -5.48
C ALA A 708 9.31 -56.45 -6.51
N TRP A 709 8.31 -55.69 -6.07
CA TRP A 709 7.43 -54.96 -6.98
C TRP A 709 8.14 -53.77 -7.65
N LEU A 710 9.00 -53.07 -6.91
CA LEU A 710 9.77 -51.97 -7.47
C LEU A 710 10.81 -52.50 -8.47
N ASP A 711 11.53 -53.57 -8.09
CA ASP A 711 12.48 -54.22 -8.99
C ASP A 711 11.81 -54.72 -10.27
N GLN A 712 10.63 -55.34 -10.17
CA GLN A 712 9.88 -55.77 -11.34
C GLN A 712 9.44 -54.60 -12.24
N LEU A 713 9.08 -53.44 -11.68
CA LEU A 713 8.71 -52.25 -12.43
C LEU A 713 9.92 -51.59 -13.11
N CYS A 714 11.08 -51.62 -12.47
CA CYS A 714 12.33 -51.17 -13.08
C CYS A 714 12.77 -52.10 -14.21
N LEU A 715 12.75 -53.42 -13.97
CA LEU A 715 13.13 -54.43 -14.97
C LEU A 715 12.15 -54.50 -16.16
N SER A 716 10.86 -54.18 -15.95
CA SER A 716 9.90 -54.07 -17.05
C SER A 716 10.05 -52.77 -17.85
N GLY A 717 10.86 -51.82 -17.37
CA GLY A 717 11.07 -50.53 -17.99
C GLY A 717 9.92 -49.54 -17.82
N GLU A 718 8.92 -49.83 -16.99
CA GLU A 718 7.83 -48.91 -16.67
C GLU A 718 8.31 -47.74 -15.79
N VAL A 719 9.17 -48.06 -14.81
CA VAL A 719 9.76 -47.11 -13.86
C VAL A 719 11.26 -47.01 -14.09
N ALA A 720 11.80 -45.81 -13.99
CA ALA A 720 13.23 -45.57 -13.90
C ALA A 720 13.55 -44.86 -12.57
N TRP A 721 14.80 -44.97 -12.15
CA TRP A 721 15.32 -44.13 -11.07
C TRP A 721 16.48 -43.30 -11.62
N ALA A 722 16.64 -42.08 -11.13
CA ALA A 722 17.71 -41.21 -11.60
C ALA A 722 17.98 -40.09 -10.60
N ARG A 723 19.05 -39.35 -10.88
CA ARG A 723 19.31 -38.03 -10.29
C ARG A 723 19.03 -36.97 -11.35
N LEU A 724 17.98 -36.18 -11.14
CA LEU A 724 17.58 -35.09 -12.02
C LEU A 724 18.47 -33.87 -11.81
N ARG A 725 18.91 -33.58 -10.57
CA ARG A 725 19.75 -32.40 -10.31
C ARG A 725 21.20 -32.62 -10.74
N VAL A 726 21.76 -31.63 -11.43
CA VAL A 726 23.20 -31.56 -11.72
C VAL A 726 23.94 -31.16 -10.44
N ARG A 727 25.07 -31.82 -10.16
CA ARG A 727 25.94 -31.43 -9.05
C ARG A 727 26.64 -30.10 -9.41
N GLU A 728 26.48 -29.08 -8.58
CA GLU A 728 27.24 -27.83 -8.73
C GLU A 728 28.74 -28.13 -8.65
N PRO A 729 29.59 -27.47 -9.47
CA PRO A 729 31.03 -27.60 -9.38
C PRO A 729 31.49 -26.97 -8.06
N VAL A 730 31.53 -27.75 -6.99
CA VAL A 730 32.23 -27.35 -5.77
C VAL A 730 33.72 -27.26 -6.11
N ASP A 731 34.42 -26.23 -5.61
CA ASP A 731 35.88 -26.08 -5.67
C ASP A 731 36.57 -27.45 -5.63
N GLU A 732 37.51 -27.70 -6.55
CA GLU A 732 38.19 -29.00 -6.71
C GLU A 732 38.75 -29.55 -5.38
N ASP A 733 39.08 -28.68 -4.43
CA ASP A 733 39.56 -29.00 -3.08
C ASP A 733 38.49 -29.62 -2.14
N ALA A 734 37.19 -29.37 -2.36
CA ALA A 734 36.11 -30.00 -1.61
C ALA A 734 35.73 -31.38 -2.19
N ALA A 735 35.96 -31.61 -3.48
CA ALA A 735 35.72 -32.89 -4.15
C ALA A 735 36.60 -34.02 -3.57
N THR A 736 37.79 -33.70 -3.09
CA THR A 736 38.67 -34.67 -2.39
C THR A 736 38.23 -35.01 -0.96
N ARG A 737 37.36 -34.20 -0.33
CA ARG A 737 36.88 -34.42 1.06
C ARG A 737 35.50 -35.07 1.15
N SER A 738 34.66 -35.01 0.13
CA SER A 738 33.45 -35.83 0.06
C SER A 738 33.81 -37.23 -0.40
N SER A 739 33.74 -38.24 0.47
CA SER A 739 33.99 -39.64 0.10
C SER A 739 33.21 -40.01 -1.15
N ALA A 740 33.92 -40.39 -2.22
CA ALA A 740 33.39 -40.88 -3.49
C ALA A 740 32.76 -42.30 -3.37
N PHE A 741 32.19 -42.62 -2.22
CA PHE A 741 31.45 -43.85 -1.97
C PHE A 741 30.01 -43.47 -1.61
N PRO A 742 29.03 -43.77 -2.48
CA PRO A 742 27.64 -43.54 -2.15
C PRO A 742 27.20 -44.46 -1.02
N SER A 743 26.29 -43.94 -0.21
CA SER A 743 25.56 -44.73 0.79
C SER A 743 24.06 -44.67 0.47
N ARG A 744 23.24 -45.37 1.25
CA ARG A 744 21.77 -45.23 1.23
C ARG A 744 21.29 -43.78 1.37
N SER A 745 22.16 -42.86 1.77
CA SER A 745 21.96 -41.41 1.83
C SER A 745 21.93 -40.70 0.47
N THR A 746 22.27 -41.37 -0.64
CA THR A 746 22.37 -40.72 -1.96
C THR A 746 20.99 -40.30 -2.46
N PRO A 747 20.74 -39.01 -2.73
CA PRO A 747 19.45 -38.55 -3.22
C PRO A 747 19.16 -39.05 -4.64
N VAL A 748 18.04 -39.75 -4.80
CA VAL A 748 17.52 -40.24 -6.07
C VAL A 748 16.01 -40.00 -6.13
N THR A 749 15.46 -39.88 -7.33
CA THR A 749 14.01 -39.91 -7.57
C THR A 749 13.63 -41.21 -8.28
N LEU A 750 12.44 -41.73 -7.94
CA LEU A 750 11.73 -42.69 -8.76
C LEU A 750 10.83 -41.92 -9.73
N LEU A 751 10.72 -42.36 -10.98
CA LEU A 751 9.92 -41.66 -11.98
C LEU A 751 9.42 -42.62 -13.07
N MET A 752 8.38 -42.23 -13.79
CA MET A 752 7.92 -43.00 -14.94
C MET A 752 8.91 -42.85 -16.08
N ARG A 753 9.33 -43.94 -16.72
CA ARG A 753 10.37 -43.87 -17.76
C ARG A 753 9.99 -42.95 -18.93
N ALA A 754 8.70 -42.84 -19.23
CA ALA A 754 8.17 -41.93 -20.25
C ALA A 754 8.34 -40.43 -19.90
N ASP A 755 8.45 -40.09 -18.62
CA ASP A 755 8.49 -38.72 -18.10
C ASP A 755 9.92 -38.17 -17.96
N VAL A 756 10.95 -39.02 -18.15
CA VAL A 756 12.37 -38.62 -18.09
C VAL A 756 12.67 -37.35 -18.89
N PRO A 757 12.26 -37.20 -20.18
CA PRO A 757 12.70 -36.09 -21.00
C PRO A 757 12.23 -34.72 -20.47
N TRP A 758 10.95 -34.60 -20.10
CA TRP A 758 10.41 -33.32 -19.63
C TRP A 758 10.84 -33.02 -18.19
N LEU A 759 11.01 -34.05 -17.33
CA LEU A 759 11.52 -33.88 -15.97
C LEU A 759 12.98 -33.38 -15.98
N LEU A 760 13.81 -33.92 -16.88
CA LEU A 760 15.17 -33.43 -17.08
C LEU A 760 15.17 -31.99 -17.59
N GLN A 761 14.31 -31.65 -18.56
CA GLN A 761 14.18 -30.28 -19.05
C GLN A 761 13.73 -29.31 -17.95
N ALA A 762 12.74 -29.69 -17.15
CA ALA A 762 12.20 -28.85 -16.09
C ALA A 762 13.19 -28.61 -14.94
N VAL A 763 14.01 -29.62 -14.60
CA VAL A 763 14.97 -29.53 -13.48
C VAL A 763 16.32 -28.98 -13.92
N ARG A 764 16.80 -29.31 -15.13
CA ARG A 764 18.13 -28.94 -15.60
C ARG A 764 18.14 -27.72 -16.52
N GLY A 765 17.05 -27.43 -17.25
CA GLY A 765 17.09 -26.47 -18.35
C GLY A 765 18.20 -26.82 -19.34
N ASP A 766 19.10 -25.88 -19.60
CA ASP A 766 20.28 -26.09 -20.46
C ASP A 766 21.49 -26.68 -19.72
N ALA A 767 21.42 -26.85 -18.39
CA ALA A 767 22.54 -27.34 -17.59
C ALA A 767 22.84 -28.81 -17.88
N GLN A 768 24.11 -29.09 -18.21
CA GLN A 768 24.59 -30.46 -18.46
C GLN A 768 25.45 -30.94 -17.30
N PRO A 769 25.37 -32.23 -16.91
CA PRO A 769 26.25 -32.76 -15.89
C PRO A 769 27.71 -32.77 -16.32
N VAL A 770 28.60 -32.45 -15.38
CA VAL A 770 30.05 -32.41 -15.63
C VAL A 770 30.58 -33.83 -15.85
N GLU A 771 31.01 -34.09 -17.08
CA GLU A 771 31.67 -35.34 -17.44
C GLU A 771 33.13 -35.38 -16.97
N PRO A 772 33.58 -36.48 -16.34
CA PRO A 772 34.96 -36.62 -15.93
C PRO A 772 35.89 -36.77 -17.14
N GLN A 773 37.00 -36.04 -17.16
CA GLN A 773 37.96 -36.05 -18.27
C GLN A 773 38.98 -37.20 -18.21
N SER A 774 39.09 -37.90 -17.07
CA SER A 774 40.02 -39.03 -16.88
C SER A 774 39.56 -39.96 -15.76
N GLY A 775 40.03 -41.21 -15.75
CA GLY A 775 39.79 -42.18 -14.68
C GLY A 775 38.68 -43.20 -15.01
N ALA A 776 38.38 -44.07 -14.03
CA ALA A 776 37.47 -45.20 -14.20
C ALA A 776 36.06 -44.76 -14.65
N THR A 777 35.51 -43.67 -14.09
CA THR A 777 34.20 -43.13 -14.48
C THR A 777 34.11 -42.79 -15.97
N ARG A 778 35.15 -42.16 -16.54
CA ARG A 778 35.19 -41.81 -17.97
C ARG A 778 35.19 -43.06 -18.85
N GLU A 779 36.04 -44.02 -18.53
CA GLU A 779 36.20 -45.25 -19.32
C GLU A 779 34.93 -46.12 -19.27
N VAL A 780 34.22 -46.11 -18.13
CA VAL A 780 32.89 -46.72 -17.99
C VAL A 780 31.85 -46.02 -18.89
N LEU A 781 31.82 -44.68 -18.91
CA LEU A 781 30.92 -43.92 -19.77
C LEU A 781 31.19 -44.16 -21.27
N GLU A 782 32.47 -44.22 -21.66
CA GLU A 782 32.87 -44.55 -23.04
C GLU A 782 32.42 -45.97 -23.42
N ALA A 783 32.58 -46.95 -22.53
CA ALA A 783 32.11 -48.32 -22.76
C ALA A 783 30.59 -48.38 -22.97
N LEU A 784 29.81 -47.71 -22.12
CA LEU A 784 28.34 -47.65 -22.20
C LEU A 784 27.85 -46.89 -23.44
N ARG A 785 28.54 -45.82 -23.86
CA ARG A 785 28.21 -45.10 -25.10
C ARG A 785 28.43 -45.95 -26.35
N ALA A 786 29.53 -46.71 -26.38
CA ALA A 786 29.90 -47.51 -27.54
C ALA A 786 29.06 -48.79 -27.67
N HIS A 787 28.60 -49.39 -26.56
CA HIS A 787 27.98 -50.71 -26.56
C HIS A 787 26.56 -50.75 -25.96
N GLY A 788 26.06 -49.63 -25.43
CA GLY A 788 24.75 -49.57 -24.75
C GLY A 788 24.80 -50.13 -23.33
N ALA A 789 23.67 -50.65 -22.86
CA ALA A 789 23.55 -51.26 -21.54
C ALA A 789 24.39 -52.56 -21.46
N LEU A 790 25.24 -52.65 -20.46
CA LEU A 790 26.18 -53.76 -20.24
C LEU A 790 26.09 -54.25 -18.79
N PHE A 791 26.32 -55.54 -18.56
CA PHE A 791 26.52 -56.05 -17.19
C PHE A 791 27.87 -55.59 -16.64
N THR A 792 27.99 -55.46 -15.31
CA THR A 792 29.21 -54.98 -14.64
C THR A 792 30.47 -55.75 -15.06
N ASN A 793 30.36 -57.07 -15.27
CA ASN A 793 31.46 -57.90 -15.73
C ASN A 793 31.91 -57.56 -17.17
N ASP A 794 30.96 -57.25 -18.04
CA ASP A 794 31.25 -56.85 -19.42
C ASP A 794 31.90 -55.46 -19.45
N ILE A 795 31.43 -54.54 -18.60
CA ILE A 795 32.05 -53.21 -18.44
C ILE A 795 33.50 -53.36 -17.97
N ALA A 796 33.79 -54.24 -17.01
CA ALA A 796 35.16 -54.48 -16.55
C ALA A 796 36.08 -55.00 -17.66
N ILE A 797 35.57 -55.88 -18.53
CA ILE A 797 36.33 -56.40 -19.68
C ILE A 797 36.55 -55.31 -20.74
N VAL A 798 35.52 -54.56 -21.09
CA VAL A 798 35.57 -53.52 -22.13
C VAL A 798 36.40 -52.31 -21.70
N ALA A 799 36.21 -51.83 -20.46
CA ALA A 799 36.97 -50.72 -19.88
C ALA A 799 38.38 -51.14 -19.41
N ARG A 800 38.69 -52.45 -19.37
CA ARG A 800 39.96 -53.01 -18.87
C ARG A 800 40.31 -52.55 -17.46
N ARG A 801 39.30 -52.48 -16.59
CA ARG A 801 39.40 -52.01 -15.20
C ARG A 801 39.10 -53.14 -14.21
N LEU A 802 39.58 -53.00 -12.99
CA LEU A 802 39.21 -53.93 -11.93
C LEU A 802 37.72 -53.75 -11.59
N PRO A 803 37.00 -54.83 -11.20
CA PRO A 803 35.58 -54.73 -10.84
C PRO A 803 35.27 -53.66 -9.79
N ALA A 804 36.14 -53.48 -8.79
CA ALA A 804 36.00 -52.45 -7.77
C ALA A 804 36.14 -51.02 -8.33
N GLU A 805 36.98 -50.81 -9.36
CA GLU A 805 37.13 -49.52 -10.02
C GLU A 805 35.92 -49.22 -10.93
N VAL A 806 35.34 -50.25 -11.56
CA VAL A 806 34.11 -50.13 -12.34
C VAL A 806 32.92 -49.79 -11.44
N GLU A 807 32.81 -50.45 -10.29
CA GLU A 807 31.77 -50.17 -9.30
C GLU A 807 31.88 -48.73 -8.78
N ALA A 808 33.08 -48.29 -8.39
CA ALA A 808 33.32 -46.90 -7.99
C ALA A 808 33.00 -45.90 -9.12
N GLY A 809 33.36 -46.23 -10.37
CA GLY A 809 33.08 -45.41 -11.55
C GLY A 809 31.58 -45.29 -11.87
N LEU A 810 30.82 -46.39 -11.81
CA LEU A 810 29.37 -46.38 -12.00
C LEU A 810 28.68 -45.51 -10.95
N TRP A 811 29.10 -45.62 -9.70
CA TRP A 811 28.57 -44.83 -8.60
C TRP A 811 28.89 -43.33 -8.71
N ASP A 812 30.10 -42.96 -9.11
CA ASP A 812 30.44 -41.56 -9.41
C ASP A 812 29.61 -41.03 -10.59
N ALA A 813 29.37 -41.84 -11.63
CA ALA A 813 28.50 -41.47 -12.74
C ALA A 813 27.02 -41.30 -12.32
N VAL A 814 26.49 -42.15 -11.44
CA VAL A 814 25.16 -41.99 -10.83
C VAL A 814 25.10 -40.70 -10.00
N ALA A 815 26.12 -40.44 -9.17
CA ALA A 815 26.20 -39.23 -8.36
C ALA A 815 26.24 -37.97 -9.22
N ARG A 816 26.85 -38.02 -10.41
CA ARG A 816 26.83 -36.94 -11.40
C ARG A 816 25.53 -36.87 -12.20
N GLY A 817 24.62 -37.84 -12.07
CA GLY A 817 23.38 -37.90 -12.86
C GLY A 817 23.60 -38.23 -14.34
N LEU A 818 24.67 -38.98 -14.65
CA LEU A 818 25.09 -39.38 -16.00
C LEU A 818 24.58 -40.79 -16.39
N VAL A 819 24.39 -41.69 -15.42
CA VAL A 819 23.94 -43.07 -15.67
C VAL A 819 22.88 -43.50 -14.65
N THR A 820 22.15 -44.57 -15.00
CA THR A 820 21.20 -45.29 -14.14
C THR A 820 21.24 -46.79 -14.47
N ALA A 821 20.57 -47.62 -13.68
CA ALA A 821 20.46 -49.06 -13.89
C ALA A 821 18.99 -49.51 -14.01
N ASP A 822 18.76 -50.67 -14.66
CA ASP A 822 17.42 -51.24 -14.85
C ASP A 822 16.86 -51.96 -13.59
N GLY A 823 17.61 -52.01 -12.49
CA GLY A 823 17.17 -52.54 -11.20
C GLY A 823 17.35 -51.52 -10.07
N PHE A 824 16.55 -51.62 -9.01
CA PHE A 824 16.63 -50.72 -7.86
C PHE A 824 17.28 -51.37 -6.64
N ALA A 825 17.33 -52.70 -6.56
CA ALA A 825 18.00 -53.45 -5.50
C ALA A 825 19.39 -52.88 -5.19
N ALA A 826 19.49 -52.19 -4.05
CA ALA A 826 20.70 -51.56 -3.53
C ALA A 826 21.52 -52.49 -2.64
#